data_AF-A0A6S8D168-F1
#
_entry.id   AF-A0A6S8D168-F1
#
_cell.length_a   1.000
_cell.length_b   1.000
_cell.length_c   1.000
_cell.angle_alpha   90.00
_cell.angle_beta   90.00
_cell.angle_gamma   90.00
#
_symmetry.space_group_name_H-M   'P 1'
#
loop_
_entity.id
_entity.type
_entity.pdbx_description
1 polymer ?
#
loop_
_entity_poly.entity_id
_entity_poly.type
_entity_poly.pdbx_seq_one_letter_code
_entity_poly.pdbx_strand_id
1 'polypeptide(L)'
;MAPVDESPLLENDSSTSSDSVGEETTEVVQNFVEGNGSGIDEYGGFDCDPVYSLTNTKTTPKCLRWLVPIIIVITHLNFAYGQVADMWYLYFGVDFQGSFEATSLETKLMFDGLGLKNPFHVDIDMIEPLDNFTYGAAINKLWKARGLEGKTVPRIACIILILFSGIWPHLKLLLLNFYWHVPVKQSSRTTAFYWLSTFGKFSIADVFVVCALVAVCNLNIDLEPESVLHRIEREVPLIIKIMEASVDEKTALDDVCNDLLHLNCSLPNSTKDGFLATQFGIGLGSVSCTLCYDVVTHYYENPAALENIVDKLVDGIDSSGGGIVTLRVAGLRGIHVFCVAVLTSLILGLIMEVYDHIAKHEHGRYRLKRDRRGSRMFQIDSDAYTEISMLTEADADSKYATLYQRSSENVIRLRSYILLVLLSAIATASTAWGMFAPTMIREVPGSIPNIINETLAYDFDYEYSLWSLTNVVGEKGGWDIFLMYLFGFFCMFGPLIRASLTILQLVLPLNRSQQKLLLHVIDFLGVFCALDVLFISLYLVDVEMPPITNTIIDPRAKFCKVLHRFGFPEACLKIEFHTLPYFSVVAVGWFTLAVLSAFVTKLEYHALDPYKDGDRGGPYFCERCPSCFWDSHRDRFGNDI
;
A
#
# COMPACT_ATOMS: atom_id res chain seq x y z
N MET A 1 17.99 36.01 1.41
CA MET A 1 17.94 37.19 2.31
C MET A 1 16.58 37.85 2.17
N ALA A 2 15.72 37.68 3.17
CA ALA A 2 14.44 38.36 3.35
C ALA A 2 14.24 38.59 4.86
N PRO A 3 13.63 39.70 5.30
CA PRO A 3 13.67 40.11 6.70
C PRO A 3 12.58 39.45 7.54
N VAL A 4 12.94 39.20 8.80
CA VAL A 4 12.09 38.69 9.89
C VAL A 4 11.49 39.91 10.60
N ASP A 5 10.17 39.97 10.69
CA ASP A 5 9.45 40.95 11.52
C ASP A 5 9.19 40.37 12.91
N GLU A 6 9.78 41.01 13.92
CA GLU A 6 9.46 40.87 15.34
C GLU A 6 8.33 41.83 15.72
N SER A 7 7.40 41.38 16.57
CA SER A 7 6.53 42.26 17.37
C SER A 7 5.94 41.54 18.58
N PRO A 8 5.56 42.27 19.65
CA PRO A 8 5.93 41.88 21.02
C PRO A 8 4.76 41.52 21.95
N LEU A 9 5.19 41.02 23.12
CA LEU A 9 4.50 40.81 24.39
C LEU A 9 3.49 41.90 24.78
N LEU A 10 2.37 41.47 25.38
CA LEU A 10 1.61 42.23 26.36
C LEU A 10 1.19 41.32 27.52
N GLU A 11 1.79 41.60 28.68
CA GLU A 11 1.33 41.26 30.02
C GLU A 11 -0.01 41.94 30.30
N ASN A 12 -0.86 41.28 31.09
CA ASN A 12 -1.78 41.98 31.98
C ASN A 12 -2.12 41.07 33.17
N ASP A 13 -1.46 41.37 34.29
CA ASP A 13 -1.89 41.02 35.63
C ASP A 13 -3.14 41.83 36.02
N SER A 14 -4.10 41.21 36.69
CA SER A 14 -4.80 41.84 37.79
C SER A 14 -5.50 40.82 38.69
N SER A 15 -4.96 40.75 39.91
CA SER A 15 -5.50 40.15 41.11
C SER A 15 -6.76 40.88 41.63
N THR A 16 -7.70 40.14 42.25
CA THR A 16 -8.42 40.54 43.48
C THR A 16 -9.23 39.35 44.03
N SER A 17 -8.83 38.87 45.22
CA SER A 17 -9.60 38.93 46.49
C SER A 17 -10.81 37.98 46.52
N SER A 18 -10.68 36.79 47.11
CA SER A 18 -11.02 36.50 48.52
C SER A 18 -12.50 36.67 48.84
N ASP A 19 -13.22 35.56 48.98
CA ASP A 19 -14.24 35.40 50.01
C ASP A 19 -14.40 33.91 50.37
N SER A 20 -14.32 33.67 51.67
CA SER A 20 -14.44 32.42 52.38
C SER A 20 -15.81 32.32 53.03
N VAL A 21 -16.61 31.29 52.74
CA VAL A 21 -17.80 30.90 53.54
C VAL A 21 -18.08 29.39 53.42
N GLY A 22 -18.16 28.72 54.57
CA GLY A 22 -18.99 27.52 54.90
C GLY A 22 -18.72 26.23 54.12
N GLU A 23 -18.17 25.15 54.69
CA GLU A 23 -18.73 24.31 55.77
C GLU A 23 -20.20 23.92 55.54
N GLU A 24 -20.45 22.76 54.89
CA GLU A 24 -21.39 21.73 55.37
C GLU A 24 -21.43 20.51 54.42
N THR A 25 -21.06 19.36 54.98
CA THR A 25 -21.71 18.04 54.84
C THR A 25 -22.27 17.59 53.47
N THR A 26 -21.73 16.48 52.93
CA THR A 26 -22.54 15.31 52.52
C THR A 26 -21.66 14.08 52.19
N GLU A 27 -21.28 13.35 53.25
CA GLU A 27 -21.09 11.89 53.19
C GLU A 27 -22.47 11.21 53.11
N VAL A 28 -23.07 11.01 51.94
CA VAL A 28 -24.15 10.01 51.77
C VAL A 28 -24.28 9.59 50.30
N VAL A 29 -23.45 8.67 49.79
CA VAL A 29 -23.86 7.71 48.73
C VAL A 29 -22.98 6.45 48.81
N GLN A 30 -23.03 5.73 49.93
CA GLN A 30 -22.44 4.40 50.00
C GLN A 30 -23.16 3.53 51.03
N ASN A 31 -24.48 3.39 50.92
CA ASN A 31 -25.27 2.39 51.64
C ASN A 31 -26.71 2.38 51.09
N PHE A 32 -26.96 1.70 49.97
CA PHE A 32 -28.34 1.31 49.59
C PHE A 32 -28.37 0.19 48.53
N VAL A 33 -27.76 -0.97 48.79
CA VAL A 33 -28.13 -2.23 48.09
C VAL A 33 -27.95 -3.44 49.04
N GLU A 34 -28.63 -3.43 50.19
CA GLU A 34 -28.98 -4.66 50.92
C GLU A 34 -30.46 -4.57 51.29
N GLY A 35 -31.31 -4.58 50.27
CA GLY A 35 -32.75 -4.76 50.42
C GLY A 35 -33.08 -6.25 50.38
N ASN A 36 -33.48 -6.78 51.54
CA ASN A 36 -34.21 -8.05 51.66
C ASN A 36 -35.47 -8.00 50.79
N GLY A 37 -35.38 -8.51 49.56
CA GLY A 37 -36.49 -8.70 48.64
C GLY A 37 -36.78 -10.18 48.47
N SER A 38 -37.38 -10.80 49.49
CA SER A 38 -38.05 -12.10 49.33
C SER A 38 -39.41 -11.83 48.69
N GLY A 39 -39.49 -11.88 47.36
CA GLY A 39 -40.75 -11.64 46.66
C GLY A 39 -40.67 -11.92 45.18
N ILE A 40 -40.85 -13.19 44.81
CA ILE A 40 -41.50 -13.64 43.57
C ILE A 40 -40.99 -12.93 42.29
N ASP A 41 -39.82 -13.35 41.81
CA ASP A 41 -39.37 -13.09 40.43
C ASP A 41 -40.12 -14.02 39.47
N GLU A 42 -41.32 -13.61 39.10
CA GLU A 42 -42.17 -14.28 38.12
C GLU A 42 -41.57 -14.09 36.71
N TYR A 43 -40.85 -15.12 36.25
CA TYR A 43 -40.69 -15.59 34.87
C TYR A 43 -40.76 -14.56 33.73
N GLY A 44 -39.84 -13.60 33.75
CA GLY A 44 -39.46 -12.80 32.58
C GLY A 44 -37.95 -12.83 32.41
N GLY A 45 -37.39 -14.00 32.04
CA GLY A 45 -35.95 -14.22 31.90
C GLY A 45 -35.34 -13.38 30.77
N PHE A 46 -35.15 -12.09 31.00
CA PHE A 46 -34.33 -11.24 30.16
C PHE A 46 -32.89 -11.70 30.32
N ASP A 47 -32.39 -12.36 29.28
CA ASP A 47 -31.01 -12.79 29.16
C ASP A 47 -30.11 -11.54 29.05
N CYS A 48 -29.77 -10.95 30.20
CA CYS A 48 -28.86 -9.82 30.27
C CYS A 48 -27.47 -10.30 29.85
N ASP A 49 -27.05 -9.97 28.62
CA ASP A 49 -25.68 -10.21 28.17
C ASP A 49 -24.69 -9.66 29.21
N PRO A 50 -23.65 -10.43 29.57
CA PRO A 50 -22.69 -10.00 30.58
C PRO A 50 -21.97 -8.73 30.12
N VAL A 51 -21.94 -7.74 31.02
CA VAL A 51 -21.22 -6.47 30.85
C VAL A 51 -19.92 -6.58 31.63
N TYR A 52 -18.78 -6.54 30.93
CA TYR A 52 -17.47 -6.64 31.56
C TYR A 52 -16.41 -5.89 30.76
N SER A 53 -15.39 -5.38 31.46
CA SER A 53 -14.22 -4.73 30.86
C SER A 53 -13.13 -5.76 30.60
N LEU A 54 -12.45 -5.68 29.45
CA LEU A 54 -11.36 -6.61 29.09
C LEU A 54 -10.16 -6.49 30.03
N THR A 55 -9.87 -5.27 30.52
CA THR A 55 -8.79 -5.04 31.49
C THR A 55 -9.02 -5.76 32.82
N ASN A 56 -10.28 -5.86 33.25
CA ASN A 56 -10.65 -6.37 34.57
C ASN A 56 -11.05 -7.84 34.58
N THR A 57 -11.04 -8.54 33.43
CA THR A 57 -11.27 -9.98 33.42
C THR A 57 -10.14 -10.72 34.14
N LYS A 58 -10.47 -11.85 34.76
CA LYS A 58 -9.50 -12.72 35.44
C LYS A 58 -8.50 -13.36 34.46
N THR A 59 -8.91 -13.48 33.20
CA THR A 59 -8.12 -14.05 32.10
C THR A 59 -7.06 -13.11 31.55
N THR A 60 -7.21 -11.79 31.71
CA THR A 60 -6.22 -10.82 31.21
C THR A 60 -5.00 -10.72 32.13
N PRO A 61 -3.78 -11.05 31.65
CA PRO A 61 -2.55 -10.94 32.44
C PRO A 61 -2.33 -9.52 32.95
N LYS A 62 -1.82 -9.38 34.19
CA LYS A 62 -1.55 -8.06 34.80
C LYS A 62 -0.62 -7.18 33.96
N CYS A 63 0.37 -7.78 33.31
CA CYS A 63 1.28 -7.07 32.41
C CYS A 63 0.53 -6.43 31.22
N LEU A 64 -0.38 -7.17 30.60
CA LEU A 64 -1.10 -6.72 29.41
C LEU A 64 -2.03 -5.53 29.69
N ARG A 65 -2.54 -5.41 30.93
CA ARG A 65 -3.37 -4.27 31.36
C ARG A 65 -2.68 -2.92 31.17
N TRP A 66 -1.36 -2.88 31.35
CA TRP A 66 -0.54 -1.68 31.19
C TRP A 66 0.13 -1.62 29.82
N LEU A 67 0.57 -2.77 29.30
CA LEU A 67 1.26 -2.84 28.01
C LEU A 67 0.38 -2.33 26.86
N VAL A 68 -0.88 -2.74 26.79
CA VAL A 68 -1.78 -2.39 25.68
C VAL A 68 -1.97 -0.87 25.55
N PRO A 69 -2.35 -0.12 26.61
CA PRO A 69 -2.44 1.34 26.53
C PRO A 69 -1.13 2.02 26.15
N ILE A 70 0.02 1.54 26.66
CA ILE A 70 1.34 2.10 26.32
C ILE A 70 1.62 1.92 24.82
N ILE A 71 1.41 0.71 24.28
CA ILE A 71 1.61 0.45 22.84
C ILE A 71 0.64 1.31 22.02
N ILE A 72 -0.61 1.49 22.45
CA ILE A 72 -1.58 2.37 21.77
C ILE A 72 -1.06 3.81 21.70
N VAL A 73 -0.55 4.36 22.81
CA VAL A 73 0.01 5.73 22.84
C VAL A 73 1.23 5.84 21.93
N ILE A 74 2.16 4.89 21.99
CA ILE A 74 3.33 4.86 21.10
C ILE A 74 2.88 4.79 19.62
N THR A 75 1.86 3.99 19.33
CA THR A 75 1.32 3.85 17.97
C THR A 75 0.68 5.16 17.49
N HIS A 76 -0.04 5.89 18.37
CA HIS A 76 -0.55 7.24 18.07
C HIS A 76 0.57 8.21 17.72
N LEU A 77 1.65 8.22 18.52
CA LEU A 77 2.81 9.09 18.28
C LEU A 77 3.50 8.74 16.96
N ASN A 78 3.62 7.45 16.62
CA ASN A 78 4.20 7.02 15.35
C ASN A 78 3.33 7.40 14.15
N PHE A 79 1.99 7.32 14.25
CA PHE A 79 1.09 7.82 13.21
C PHE A 79 1.25 9.34 13.03
N ALA A 80 1.23 10.10 14.13
CA ALA A 80 1.39 11.55 14.08
C ALA A 80 2.76 11.94 13.49
N TYR A 81 3.83 11.24 13.88
CA TYR A 81 5.15 11.43 13.29
C TYR A 81 5.16 11.12 11.80
N GLY A 82 4.61 9.98 11.38
CA GLY A 82 4.55 9.58 9.97
C GLY A 82 3.75 10.55 9.09
N GLN A 83 2.73 11.21 9.65
CA GLN A 83 1.93 12.23 8.97
C GLN A 83 2.63 13.60 8.90
N VAL A 84 3.46 13.95 9.89
CA VAL A 84 4.12 15.27 9.95
C VAL A 84 5.49 15.27 9.27
N ALA A 85 6.22 14.16 9.37
CA ALA A 85 7.54 14.03 8.74
C ALA A 85 7.43 14.01 7.20
N ASP A 86 8.56 14.26 6.54
CA ASP A 86 8.67 14.06 5.10
C ASP A 86 8.38 12.59 4.78
N MET A 87 7.35 12.37 3.97
CA MET A 87 6.93 11.02 3.61
C MET A 87 7.90 10.45 2.58
N TRP A 88 8.23 11.28 1.59
CA TRP A 88 9.21 11.01 0.55
C TRP A 88 9.59 12.30 -0.16
N TYR A 89 10.68 12.27 -0.91
CA TYR A 89 11.04 13.28 -1.89
C TYR A 89 11.34 12.61 -3.22
N LEU A 90 11.03 13.31 -4.30
CA LEU A 90 11.45 12.90 -5.63
C LEU A 90 12.82 13.51 -5.90
N TYR A 91 13.76 12.69 -6.36
CA TYR A 91 15.05 13.21 -6.80
C TYR A 91 15.32 12.78 -8.23
N PHE A 92 15.98 13.69 -8.94
CA PHE A 92 16.55 13.45 -10.25
C PHE A 92 18.06 13.32 -10.07
N GLY A 93 18.61 12.21 -10.53
CA GLY A 93 20.03 11.90 -10.46
C GLY A 93 20.56 11.65 -11.86
N VAL A 94 21.66 12.30 -12.24
CA VAL A 94 22.44 11.96 -13.43
C VAL A 94 23.82 11.58 -12.93
N ASP A 95 24.21 10.33 -13.14
CA ASP A 95 25.55 9.83 -12.90
C ASP A 95 26.12 9.39 -14.25
N PHE A 96 26.95 10.21 -14.88
CA PHE A 96 27.51 9.94 -16.19
C PHE A 96 29.03 10.06 -16.16
N GLN A 97 29.70 8.95 -16.46
CA GLN A 97 31.15 8.86 -16.58
C GLN A 97 31.49 8.42 -17.99
N GLY A 98 31.79 9.38 -18.85
CA GLY A 98 32.20 9.16 -20.23
C GLY A 98 33.65 9.57 -20.47
N SER A 99 34.34 8.86 -21.36
CA SER A 99 35.58 9.32 -21.95
C SER A 99 35.48 9.32 -23.47
N PHE A 100 35.89 10.43 -24.07
CA PHE A 100 35.83 10.68 -25.50
C PHE A 100 37.26 10.81 -26.02
N GLU A 101 37.73 9.84 -26.78
CA GLU A 101 39.04 9.82 -27.41
C GLU A 101 38.92 10.27 -28.87
N ALA A 102 39.56 11.38 -29.22
CA ALA A 102 39.62 11.82 -30.60
C ALA A 102 40.58 10.90 -31.38
N THR A 103 40.05 10.16 -32.36
CA THR A 103 40.80 9.22 -33.20
C THR A 103 41.24 9.87 -34.52
N SER A 104 40.39 10.71 -35.11
CA SER A 104 40.67 11.42 -36.38
C SER A 104 41.58 12.64 -36.18
N LEU A 105 42.35 13.01 -37.21
CA LEU A 105 43.20 14.21 -37.16
C LEU A 105 42.35 15.49 -37.04
N GLU A 106 41.21 15.55 -37.71
CA GLU A 106 40.30 16.71 -37.66
C GLU A 106 39.73 16.90 -36.25
N THR A 107 39.24 15.83 -35.63
CA THR A 107 38.73 15.85 -34.24
C THR A 107 39.83 16.20 -33.24
N LYS A 108 41.06 15.67 -33.42
CA LYS A 108 42.21 16.03 -32.57
C LYS A 108 42.55 17.51 -32.64
N LEU A 109 42.59 18.08 -33.85
CA LEU A 109 42.84 19.52 -34.04
C LEU A 109 41.72 20.38 -33.42
N MET A 110 40.48 19.91 -33.46
CA MET A 110 39.37 20.59 -32.79
C MET A 110 39.49 20.50 -31.26
N PHE A 111 39.81 19.32 -30.70
CA PHE A 111 40.06 19.17 -29.26
C PHE A 111 41.19 20.10 -28.81
N ASP A 112 42.31 20.11 -29.53
CA ASP A 112 43.45 21.00 -29.26
C ASP A 112 43.04 22.48 -29.38
N GLY A 113 42.24 22.83 -30.39
CA GLY A 113 41.75 24.20 -30.61
C GLY A 113 40.79 24.69 -29.52
N LEU A 114 39.98 23.78 -28.96
CA LEU A 114 39.10 24.05 -27.82
C LEU A 114 39.82 23.94 -26.47
N GLY A 115 41.07 23.48 -26.45
CA GLY A 115 41.84 23.23 -25.22
C GLY A 115 41.36 22.01 -24.42
N LEU A 116 40.63 21.09 -25.08
CA LEU A 116 40.17 19.83 -24.49
C LEU A 116 41.31 18.82 -24.48
N LYS A 117 41.46 18.09 -23.36
CA LYS A 117 42.43 16.98 -23.27
C LYS A 117 41.94 15.81 -24.10
N ASN A 118 42.85 15.04 -24.69
CA ASN A 118 42.53 13.77 -25.36
C ASN A 118 43.24 12.61 -24.63
N PRO A 119 42.52 11.66 -24.01
CA PRO A 119 41.06 11.55 -23.95
C PRO A 119 40.42 12.65 -23.08
N PHE A 120 39.21 13.05 -23.46
CA PHE A 120 38.39 14.00 -22.72
C PHE A 120 37.47 13.23 -21.78
N HIS A 121 37.63 13.42 -20.47
CA HIS A 121 36.80 12.78 -19.47
C HIS A 121 35.67 13.72 -19.03
N VAL A 122 34.44 13.25 -19.11
CA VAL A 122 33.23 13.91 -18.61
C VAL A 122 32.72 13.10 -17.43
N ASP A 123 32.72 13.74 -16.26
CA ASP A 123 32.16 13.19 -15.03
C ASP A 123 31.06 14.14 -14.56
N ILE A 124 29.80 13.71 -14.70
CA ILE A 124 28.62 14.45 -14.27
C ILE A 124 27.96 13.61 -13.18
N ASP A 125 28.14 14.04 -11.94
CA ASP A 125 27.39 13.55 -10.78
C ASP A 125 26.49 14.67 -10.28
N MET A 126 25.23 14.62 -10.66
CA MET A 126 24.21 15.60 -10.29
C MET A 126 23.05 14.89 -9.61
N ILE A 127 22.80 15.24 -8.34
CA ILE A 127 21.64 14.75 -7.58
C ILE A 127 20.86 15.97 -7.12
N GLU A 128 19.69 16.20 -7.71
CA GLU A 128 18.81 17.32 -7.37
C GLU A 128 17.49 16.81 -6.78
N PRO A 129 17.14 17.22 -5.54
CA PRO A 129 15.81 16.96 -5.00
C PRO A 129 14.81 17.87 -5.73
N LEU A 130 13.89 17.26 -6.49
CA LEU A 130 12.89 17.99 -7.26
C LEU A 130 11.80 18.56 -6.35
N ASP A 131 11.28 17.73 -5.44
CA ASP A 131 10.19 18.14 -4.57
C ASP A 131 10.07 17.24 -3.33
N ASN A 132 9.65 17.84 -2.21
CA ASN A 132 9.45 17.16 -0.93
C ASN A 132 7.95 16.99 -0.67
N PHE A 133 7.53 15.76 -0.43
CA PHE A 133 6.13 15.42 -0.21
C PHE A 133 5.90 15.06 1.27
N THR A 134 5.32 16.01 2.00
CA THR A 134 4.66 15.75 3.28
C THR A 134 3.19 15.36 3.06
N TYR A 135 2.55 14.74 4.05
CA TYR A 135 1.12 14.42 3.99
C TYR A 135 0.27 15.67 3.72
N GLY A 136 0.57 16.77 4.42
CA GLY A 136 -0.09 18.06 4.21
C GLY A 136 0.17 18.65 2.81
N ALA A 137 1.38 18.49 2.27
CA ALA A 137 1.70 18.93 0.91
C ALA A 137 0.90 18.13 -0.14
N ALA A 138 0.78 16.81 0.02
CA ALA A 138 -0.03 15.95 -0.83
C ALA A 138 -1.52 16.36 -0.83
N ILE A 139 -2.12 16.55 0.36
CA ILE A 139 -3.49 17.07 0.52
C ILE A 139 -3.65 18.41 -0.19
N ASN A 140 -2.73 19.34 0.04
CA ASN A 140 -2.80 20.67 -0.55
C ASN A 140 -2.68 20.62 -2.08
N LYS A 141 -1.83 19.75 -2.63
CA LYS A 141 -1.72 19.53 -4.09
C LYS A 141 -2.98 18.93 -4.67
N LEU A 142 -3.52 17.86 -4.09
CA LEU A 142 -4.77 17.23 -4.54
C LEU A 142 -5.96 18.20 -4.48
N TRP A 143 -6.03 19.02 -3.43
CA TRP A 143 -7.08 20.03 -3.27
C TRP A 143 -6.94 21.18 -4.27
N LYS A 144 -5.72 21.65 -4.50
CA LYS A 144 -5.41 22.79 -5.36
C LYS A 144 -5.22 22.45 -6.83
N ALA A 145 -5.28 21.18 -7.23
CA ALA A 145 -5.09 20.72 -8.60
C ALA A 145 -6.06 21.43 -9.59
N ARG A 146 -5.70 22.67 -9.95
CA ARG A 146 -6.44 23.62 -10.77
C ARG A 146 -5.88 23.45 -12.17
N GLY A 147 -6.66 22.85 -13.06
CA GLY A 147 -6.28 22.68 -14.46
C GLY A 147 -6.48 21.28 -15.01
N LEU A 148 -6.82 20.30 -14.16
CA LEU A 148 -7.16 18.97 -14.64
C LEU A 148 -8.63 18.91 -15.04
N GLU A 149 -8.88 18.26 -16.17
CA GLU A 149 -10.22 17.89 -16.58
C GLU A 149 -10.80 16.94 -15.52
N GLY A 150 -11.90 17.34 -14.85
CA GLY A 150 -12.51 16.56 -13.76
C GLY A 150 -12.08 16.97 -12.35
N LYS A 151 -12.47 18.18 -11.91
CA LYS A 151 -12.20 18.70 -10.54
C LYS A 151 -12.76 17.84 -9.39
N THR A 152 -13.68 16.92 -9.66
CA THR A 152 -14.38 16.14 -8.63
C THR A 152 -13.51 15.00 -8.10
N VAL A 153 -12.79 14.29 -8.96
CA VAL A 153 -12.09 13.06 -8.57
C VAL A 153 -10.91 13.34 -7.62
N PRO A 154 -9.99 14.30 -7.90
CA PRO A 154 -8.89 14.59 -6.98
C PRO A 154 -9.35 15.10 -5.61
N ARG A 155 -10.52 15.76 -5.55
CA ARG A 155 -11.11 16.22 -4.28
C ARG A 155 -11.71 15.06 -3.49
N ILE A 156 -12.34 14.11 -4.16
CA ILE A 156 -12.84 12.89 -3.52
C ILE A 156 -11.65 12.08 -2.97
N ALA A 157 -10.60 11.92 -3.78
CA ALA A 157 -9.36 11.27 -3.36
C ALA A 157 -8.73 11.94 -2.13
N CYS A 158 -8.64 13.28 -2.15
CA CYS A 158 -8.19 14.08 -1.00
C CYS A 158 -9.04 13.84 0.26
N ILE A 159 -10.37 13.78 0.14
CA ILE A 159 -11.27 13.51 1.28
C ILE A 159 -11.05 12.08 1.81
N ILE A 160 -10.93 11.10 0.92
CA ILE A 160 -10.65 9.70 1.28
C ILE A 160 -9.32 9.61 2.04
N LEU A 161 -8.28 10.27 1.55
CA LEU A 161 -6.95 10.30 2.16
C LEU A 161 -6.99 10.94 3.56
N ILE A 162 -7.70 12.08 3.72
CA ILE A 162 -7.89 12.71 5.04
C ILE A 162 -8.63 11.78 6.01
N LEU A 163 -9.70 11.13 5.55
CA LEU A 163 -10.52 10.27 6.39
C LEU A 163 -9.77 8.99 6.80
N PHE A 164 -9.21 8.24 5.85
CA PHE A 164 -8.66 6.91 6.09
C PHE A 164 -7.22 6.89 6.58
N SER A 165 -6.41 7.89 6.24
CA SER A 165 -5.01 7.98 6.66
C SER A 165 -4.77 9.02 7.74
N GLY A 166 -5.54 10.11 7.73
CA GLY A 166 -5.44 11.16 8.73
C GLY A 166 -6.20 10.79 10.02
N ILE A 167 -7.53 10.78 9.92
CA ILE A 167 -8.41 10.70 11.09
C ILE A 167 -8.59 9.26 11.58
N TRP A 168 -8.83 8.32 10.67
CA TRP A 168 -9.22 6.96 10.99
C TRP A 168 -8.20 6.19 11.84
N PRO A 169 -6.88 6.23 11.59
CA PRO A 169 -5.92 5.47 12.38
C PRO A 169 -5.92 5.89 13.86
N HIS A 170 -6.09 7.19 14.12
CA HIS A 170 -6.22 7.72 15.47
C HIS A 170 -7.57 7.38 16.11
N LEU A 171 -8.68 7.52 15.37
CA LEU A 171 -10.00 7.16 15.87
C LEU A 171 -10.07 5.66 16.22
N LYS A 172 -9.50 4.79 15.39
CA LYS A 172 -9.39 3.35 15.63
C LYS A 172 -8.66 3.06 16.94
N LEU A 173 -7.48 3.63 17.14
CA LEU A 173 -6.68 3.44 18.36
C LEU A 173 -7.40 3.95 19.62
N LEU A 174 -8.08 5.10 19.50
CA LEU A 174 -8.90 5.64 20.59
C LEU A 174 -10.07 4.72 20.94
N LEU A 175 -10.77 4.18 19.94
CA LEU A 175 -11.86 3.23 20.14
C LEU A 175 -11.36 1.90 20.72
N LEU A 176 -10.22 1.38 20.26
CA LEU A 176 -9.58 0.20 20.84
C LEU A 176 -9.25 0.42 22.33
N ASN A 177 -8.68 1.58 22.68
CA ASN A 177 -8.41 1.94 24.06
C ASN A 177 -9.71 2.05 24.89
N PHE A 178 -10.77 2.64 24.31
CA PHE A 178 -12.07 2.74 24.95
C PHE A 178 -12.65 1.34 25.26
N TYR A 179 -12.71 0.42 24.29
CA TYR A 179 -13.25 -0.93 24.48
C TYR A 179 -12.38 -1.82 25.38
N TRP A 180 -11.10 -1.48 25.54
CA TRP A 180 -10.21 -2.14 26.49
C TRP A 180 -10.61 -1.84 27.94
N HIS A 181 -10.90 -0.58 28.25
CA HIS A 181 -11.18 -0.12 29.61
C HIS A 181 -12.67 -0.14 29.98
N VAL A 182 -13.55 0.23 29.06
CA VAL A 182 -14.97 0.42 29.37
C VAL A 182 -15.72 -0.91 29.35
N PRO A 183 -16.50 -1.23 30.40
CA PRO A 183 -17.33 -2.41 30.41
C PRO A 183 -18.50 -2.23 29.44
N VAL A 184 -18.47 -2.94 28.32
CA VAL A 184 -19.50 -2.88 27.27
C VAL A 184 -20.17 -4.25 27.13
N LYS A 185 -21.44 -4.26 26.72
CA LYS A 185 -22.17 -5.48 26.36
C LYS A 185 -21.38 -6.28 25.33
N GLN A 186 -21.17 -7.57 25.59
CA GLN A 186 -20.31 -8.42 24.76
C GLN A 186 -20.68 -8.43 23.27
N SER A 187 -21.98 -8.51 22.95
CA SER A 187 -22.47 -8.49 21.56
C SER A 187 -22.06 -7.21 20.82
N SER A 188 -22.21 -6.05 21.48
CA SER A 188 -21.79 -4.76 20.92
C SER A 188 -20.28 -4.67 20.72
N ARG A 189 -19.49 -5.16 21.70
CA ARG A 189 -18.02 -5.14 21.60
C ARG A 189 -17.50 -6.03 20.47
N THR A 190 -18.01 -7.25 20.33
CA THR A 190 -17.60 -8.14 19.24
C THR A 190 -17.94 -7.54 17.87
N THR A 191 -19.11 -6.92 17.71
CA THR A 191 -19.46 -6.19 16.48
C THR A 191 -18.55 -5.00 16.25
N ALA A 192 -18.21 -4.24 17.29
CA ALA A 192 -17.30 -3.10 17.18
C ALA A 192 -15.89 -3.54 16.75
N PHE A 193 -15.34 -4.61 17.32
CA PHE A 193 -14.03 -5.13 16.91
C PHE A 193 -14.04 -5.63 15.47
N TYR A 194 -15.09 -6.32 15.04
CA TYR A 194 -15.25 -6.71 13.64
C TYR A 194 -15.16 -5.51 12.68
N TRP A 195 -15.84 -4.40 12.99
CA TRP A 195 -15.75 -3.17 12.19
C TRP A 195 -14.38 -2.50 12.29
N LEU A 196 -13.80 -2.40 13.48
CA LEU A 196 -12.46 -1.83 13.71
C LEU A 196 -11.36 -2.60 12.99
N SER A 197 -11.51 -3.91 12.87
CA SER A 197 -10.60 -4.79 12.13
C SER A 197 -10.80 -4.64 10.62
N THR A 198 -12.05 -4.65 10.15
CA THR A 198 -12.41 -4.47 8.72
C THR A 198 -11.90 -3.13 8.18
N PHE A 199 -12.29 -2.03 8.80
CA PHE A 199 -11.83 -0.69 8.41
C PHE A 199 -10.37 -0.45 8.83
N GLY A 200 -9.86 -1.20 9.80
CA GLY A 200 -8.48 -1.11 10.25
C GLY A 200 -7.47 -1.43 9.16
N LYS A 201 -7.86 -2.17 8.12
CA LYS A 201 -7.03 -2.44 6.95
C LYS A 201 -6.87 -1.21 6.06
N PHE A 202 -7.87 -0.34 5.99
CA PHE A 202 -7.84 0.82 5.09
C PHE A 202 -6.74 1.82 5.44
N SER A 203 -6.18 1.79 6.66
CA SER A 203 -4.98 2.55 6.98
C SER A 203 -3.73 2.10 6.22
N ILE A 204 -3.75 0.94 5.55
CA ILE A 204 -2.66 0.48 4.67
C ILE A 204 -2.77 1.07 3.24
N ALA A 205 -3.88 1.74 2.90
CA ALA A 205 -4.09 2.29 1.56
C ALA A 205 -2.94 3.21 1.14
N ASP A 206 -2.56 4.14 2.00
CA ASP A 206 -1.44 5.06 1.74
C ASP A 206 -0.11 4.33 1.54
N VAL A 207 0.10 3.23 2.26
CA VAL A 207 1.31 2.41 2.07
C VAL A 207 1.31 1.79 0.69
N PHE A 208 0.16 1.31 0.21
CA PHE A 208 0.04 0.74 -1.14
C PHE A 208 0.16 1.79 -2.23
N VAL A 209 -0.46 2.96 -2.04
CA VAL A 209 -0.29 4.11 -2.93
C VAL A 209 1.19 4.42 -3.05
N VAL A 210 1.91 4.55 -1.93
CA VAL A 210 3.35 4.85 -1.97
C VAL A 210 4.16 3.72 -2.61
N CYS A 211 3.88 2.46 -2.32
CA CYS A 211 4.58 1.35 -2.97
C CYS A 211 4.40 1.40 -4.49
N ALA A 212 3.19 1.72 -4.97
CA ALA A 212 2.94 1.95 -6.38
C ALA A 212 3.67 3.20 -6.89
N LEU A 213 3.68 4.31 -6.15
CA LEU A 213 4.43 5.52 -6.50
C LEU A 213 5.93 5.22 -6.66
N VAL A 214 6.53 4.51 -5.70
CA VAL A 214 7.95 4.12 -5.72
C VAL A 214 8.25 3.30 -6.96
N ALA A 215 7.41 2.32 -7.29
CA ALA A 215 7.64 1.48 -8.46
C ALA A 215 7.46 2.21 -9.79
N VAL A 216 6.42 3.04 -9.89
CA VAL A 216 6.12 3.81 -11.10
C VAL A 216 7.19 4.87 -11.35
N CYS A 217 7.60 5.58 -10.30
CA CYS A 217 8.62 6.61 -10.35
C CYS A 217 10.06 6.07 -10.26
N ASN A 218 10.31 4.76 -10.27
CA ASN A 218 11.66 4.19 -10.37
C ASN A 218 12.05 4.07 -11.85
N LEU A 219 12.45 5.19 -12.45
CA LEU A 219 12.94 5.26 -13.82
C LEU A 219 14.46 5.26 -13.81
N ASN A 220 15.06 4.28 -14.49
CA ASN A 220 16.50 4.16 -14.64
C ASN A 220 16.80 4.01 -16.12
N ILE A 221 17.37 5.06 -16.71
CA ILE A 221 17.80 5.08 -18.09
C ILE A 221 19.30 4.85 -18.08
N ASP A 222 19.72 3.68 -18.55
CA ASP A 222 21.13 3.40 -18.75
C ASP A 222 21.58 4.12 -20.03
N LEU A 223 22.54 5.03 -19.89
CA LEU A 223 23.15 5.79 -20.97
C LEU A 223 24.41 5.05 -21.44
N GLU A 224 24.32 4.40 -22.59
CA GLU A 224 25.49 3.86 -23.27
C GLU A 224 26.08 4.94 -24.21
N PRO A 225 27.32 5.41 -24.02
CA PRO A 225 27.84 6.60 -24.70
C PRO A 225 27.87 6.45 -26.22
N GLU A 226 28.18 5.24 -26.71
CA GLU A 226 28.22 4.94 -28.15
C GLU A 226 26.82 5.06 -28.78
N SER A 227 25.80 4.54 -28.08
CA SER A 227 24.41 4.66 -28.52
C SER A 227 23.92 6.12 -28.52
N VAL A 228 24.36 6.91 -27.53
CA VAL A 228 24.03 8.32 -27.41
C VAL A 228 24.68 9.10 -28.54
N LEU A 229 25.97 8.90 -28.82
CA LEU A 229 26.72 9.58 -29.88
C LEU A 229 26.14 9.31 -31.27
N HIS A 230 25.97 8.04 -31.63
CA HIS A 230 25.43 7.66 -32.95
C HIS A 230 24.03 8.24 -33.16
N ARG A 231 23.22 8.36 -32.10
CA ARG A 231 21.86 8.89 -32.23
C ARG A 231 21.79 10.41 -32.17
N ILE A 232 22.69 11.06 -31.42
CA ILE A 232 22.87 12.51 -31.49
C ILE A 232 23.17 12.88 -32.94
N GLU A 233 24.10 12.20 -33.62
CA GLU A 233 24.42 12.44 -35.03
C GLU A 233 23.17 12.48 -35.92
N ARG A 234 22.29 11.47 -35.76
CA ARG A 234 21.03 11.38 -36.52
C ARG A 234 20.04 12.50 -36.21
N GLU A 235 19.99 12.93 -34.96
CA GLU A 235 18.98 13.87 -34.44
C GLU A 235 19.50 15.31 -34.28
N VAL A 236 20.75 15.60 -34.68
CA VAL A 236 21.34 16.95 -34.68
C VAL A 236 20.45 17.99 -35.34
N PRO A 237 19.81 17.75 -36.51
CA PRO A 237 18.92 18.74 -37.12
C PRO A 237 17.73 19.11 -36.24
N LEU A 238 17.22 18.15 -35.44
CA LEU A 238 16.13 18.39 -34.49
C LEU A 238 16.64 19.15 -33.26
N ILE A 239 17.79 18.74 -32.71
CA ILE A 239 18.42 19.40 -31.55
C ILE A 239 18.70 20.87 -31.87
N ILE A 240 19.26 21.18 -33.05
CA ILE A 240 19.54 22.55 -33.47
C ILE A 240 18.25 23.37 -33.53
N LYS A 241 17.18 22.86 -34.15
CA LYS A 241 15.88 23.56 -34.19
C LYS A 241 15.32 23.83 -32.80
N ILE A 242 15.45 22.86 -31.89
CA ILE A 242 15.01 23.03 -30.50
C ILE A 242 15.87 24.11 -29.82
N MET A 243 17.19 24.11 -30.00
CA MET A 243 18.10 25.10 -29.44
C MET A 243 17.79 26.52 -29.95
N GLU A 244 17.64 26.69 -31.27
CA GLU A 244 17.27 27.97 -31.92
C GLU A 244 15.98 28.57 -31.37
N ALA A 245 15.02 27.72 -30.99
CA ALA A 245 13.74 28.17 -30.47
C ALA A 245 13.68 28.31 -28.95
N SER A 246 14.56 27.63 -28.21
CA SER A 246 14.52 27.54 -26.74
C SER A 246 15.41 28.54 -26.04
N VAL A 247 16.52 28.92 -26.67
CA VAL A 247 17.54 29.75 -26.04
C VAL A 247 17.69 31.05 -26.84
N ASP A 248 17.64 32.18 -26.14
CA ASP A 248 18.04 33.46 -26.73
C ASP A 248 19.51 33.34 -27.10
N GLU A 249 19.92 33.73 -28.31
CA GLU A 249 21.27 33.52 -28.85
C GLU A 249 22.36 33.82 -27.80
N LYS A 250 22.19 34.94 -27.10
CA LYS A 250 23.10 35.39 -26.04
C LYS A 250 23.19 34.44 -24.83
N THR A 251 22.08 33.82 -24.43
CA THR A 251 22.06 32.83 -23.34
C THR A 251 22.71 31.53 -23.78
N ALA A 252 22.53 31.11 -25.04
CA ALA A 252 23.16 29.89 -25.56
C ALA A 252 24.69 30.02 -25.54
N LEU A 253 25.19 31.19 -25.92
CA LEU A 253 26.60 31.53 -25.89
C LEU A 253 27.18 31.50 -24.48
N ASP A 254 26.48 32.06 -23.50
CA ASP A 254 26.94 32.02 -22.11
C ASP A 254 26.90 30.60 -21.53
N ASP A 255 25.83 29.83 -21.75
CA ASP A 255 25.69 28.48 -21.21
C ASP A 255 26.73 27.51 -21.84
N VAL A 256 26.94 27.56 -23.16
CA VAL A 256 27.90 26.69 -23.84
C VAL A 256 29.35 27.05 -23.50
N CYS A 257 29.71 28.34 -23.58
CA CYS A 257 31.09 28.73 -23.36
C CYS A 257 31.46 28.74 -21.87
N ASN A 258 30.61 29.28 -20.99
CA ASN A 258 30.92 29.39 -19.56
C ASN A 258 30.65 28.10 -18.79
N ASP A 259 29.48 27.48 -18.97
CA ASP A 259 29.07 26.38 -18.11
C ASP A 259 29.59 25.04 -18.64
N LEU A 260 29.46 24.78 -19.95
CA LEU A 260 29.86 23.49 -20.53
C LEU A 260 31.38 23.38 -20.74
N LEU A 261 32.01 24.42 -21.29
CA LEU A 261 33.45 24.43 -21.58
C LEU A 261 34.29 25.01 -20.44
N HIS A 262 33.66 25.48 -19.36
CA HIS A 262 34.32 26.17 -18.24
C HIS A 262 35.22 27.33 -18.68
N LEU A 263 34.92 27.97 -19.82
CA LEU A 263 35.63 29.14 -20.28
C LEU A 263 35.01 30.35 -19.62
N ASN A 264 35.74 31.02 -18.73
CA ASN A 264 35.23 32.17 -18.00
C ASN A 264 35.14 33.41 -18.92
N CYS A 265 34.13 33.41 -19.80
CA CYS A 265 33.89 34.39 -20.86
C CYS A 265 32.95 35.51 -20.44
N SER A 266 32.73 35.70 -19.13
CA SER A 266 31.86 36.74 -18.58
C SER A 266 32.17 38.08 -19.24
N LEU A 267 31.28 38.48 -20.15
CA LEU A 267 31.35 39.76 -20.83
C LEU A 267 31.47 40.84 -19.76
N PRO A 268 32.47 41.72 -19.79
CA PRO A 268 32.58 42.79 -18.81
C PRO A 268 31.28 43.58 -18.89
N ASN A 269 30.44 43.41 -17.86
CA ASN A 269 29.16 44.08 -17.75
C ASN A 269 29.40 45.56 -18.02
N SER A 270 28.70 46.06 -19.04
CA SER A 270 28.74 47.42 -19.59
C SER A 270 28.57 48.46 -18.49
N THR A 271 29.62 48.66 -17.70
CA THR A 271 29.81 49.79 -16.83
C THR A 271 30.50 50.81 -17.71
N LYS A 272 29.82 51.93 -17.90
CA LYS A 272 30.15 53.01 -18.85
C LYS A 272 31.54 53.64 -18.64
N ASP A 273 32.31 53.18 -17.67
CA ASP A 273 33.61 53.75 -17.29
C ASP A 273 34.81 52.99 -17.90
N GLY A 274 34.57 51.95 -18.70
CA GLY A 274 35.62 51.11 -19.32
C GLY A 274 36.15 51.54 -20.70
N PHE A 275 35.74 52.70 -21.24
CA PHE A 275 36.07 53.10 -22.62
C PHE A 275 37.57 53.40 -22.87
N LEU A 276 38.39 53.50 -21.81
CA LEU A 276 39.82 53.79 -21.95
C LEU A 276 40.75 52.59 -21.70
N ALA A 277 40.22 51.42 -21.33
CA ALA A 277 41.03 50.21 -21.14
C ALA A 277 41.17 49.34 -22.41
N THR A 278 40.38 49.58 -23.46
CA THR A 278 40.33 48.75 -24.67
C THR A 278 41.25 49.18 -25.80
N GLN A 279 41.97 50.30 -25.69
CA GLN A 279 42.75 50.79 -26.84
C GLN A 279 44.20 50.27 -26.90
N PHE A 280 44.79 49.80 -25.79
CA PHE A 280 46.17 49.28 -25.78
C PHE A 280 46.45 48.11 -24.82
N GLY A 281 45.44 47.58 -24.14
CA GLY A 281 45.59 46.40 -23.31
C GLY A 281 45.30 45.13 -24.09
N ILE A 282 46.34 44.41 -24.51
CA ILE A 282 46.28 42.98 -24.83
C ILE A 282 45.96 42.26 -23.51
N GLY A 283 44.73 42.42 -23.04
CA GLY A 283 44.15 41.46 -22.13
C GLY A 283 44.04 40.20 -22.96
N LEU A 284 44.89 39.21 -22.69
CA LEU A 284 44.68 37.81 -23.04
C LEU A 284 43.42 37.29 -22.30
N GLY A 285 42.31 38.03 -22.39
CA GLY A 285 40.97 37.51 -22.21
C GLY A 285 40.79 36.51 -23.33
N SER A 286 41.23 35.30 -23.00
CA SER A 286 41.17 34.04 -23.71
C SER A 286 40.79 34.15 -25.18
N VAL A 287 41.79 33.98 -26.07
CA VAL A 287 41.53 33.69 -27.50
C VAL A 287 40.48 32.58 -27.63
N SER A 288 40.45 31.62 -26.69
CA SER A 288 39.45 30.56 -26.62
C SER A 288 38.02 31.05 -26.38
N CYS A 289 37.81 32.16 -25.67
CA CYS A 289 36.47 32.76 -25.54
C CYS A 289 36.00 33.38 -26.84
N THR A 290 36.84 34.16 -27.53
CA THR A 290 36.45 34.75 -28.83
C THR A 290 36.22 33.65 -29.86
N LEU A 291 37.07 32.62 -29.85
CA LEU A 291 36.91 31.45 -30.71
C LEU A 291 35.62 30.69 -30.38
N CYS A 292 35.31 30.45 -29.10
CA CYS A 292 34.05 29.80 -28.70
C CYS A 292 32.85 30.61 -29.18
N TYR A 293 32.86 31.93 -28.97
CA TYR A 293 31.80 32.82 -29.42
C TYR A 293 31.62 32.79 -30.94
N ASP A 294 32.69 32.96 -31.71
CA ASP A 294 32.64 32.95 -33.18
C ASP A 294 32.17 31.59 -33.71
N VAL A 295 32.64 30.49 -33.12
CA VAL A 295 32.26 29.12 -33.50
C VAL A 295 30.78 28.87 -33.21
N VAL A 296 30.31 29.18 -32.00
CA VAL A 296 28.90 29.00 -31.61
C VAL A 296 27.99 29.88 -32.46
N THR A 297 28.34 31.15 -32.67
CA THR A 297 27.55 32.08 -33.50
C THR A 297 27.51 31.62 -34.96
N HIS A 298 28.66 31.22 -35.52
CA HIS A 298 28.72 30.76 -36.92
C HIS A 298 27.84 29.54 -37.16
N TYR A 299 27.83 28.59 -36.23
CA TYR A 299 26.97 27.40 -36.33
C TYR A 299 25.51 27.69 -36.06
N TYR A 300 25.21 28.64 -35.17
CA TYR A 300 23.85 29.11 -34.94
C TYR A 300 23.25 29.76 -36.20
N GLU A 301 24.05 30.52 -36.96
CA GLU A 301 23.62 31.12 -38.23
C GLU A 301 23.58 30.14 -39.42
N ASN A 302 24.34 29.03 -39.36
CA ASN A 302 24.52 28.09 -40.47
C ASN A 302 24.28 26.63 -40.04
N PRO A 303 23.03 26.21 -39.78
CA PRO A 303 22.72 24.86 -39.28
C PRO A 303 23.17 23.74 -40.22
N ALA A 304 23.12 23.95 -41.55
CA ALA A 304 23.61 22.98 -42.53
C ALA A 304 25.15 22.79 -42.49
N ALA A 305 25.90 23.80 -42.06
CA ALA A 305 27.34 23.67 -41.85
C ALA A 305 27.63 22.83 -40.59
N LEU A 306 26.80 23.00 -39.55
CA LEU A 306 26.91 22.23 -38.31
C LEU A 306 26.64 20.74 -38.57
N GLU A 307 25.62 20.37 -39.35
CA GLU A 307 25.35 18.98 -39.72
C GLU A 307 26.59 18.29 -40.32
N ASN A 308 27.19 18.88 -41.36
CA ASN A 308 28.39 18.31 -42.01
C ASN A 308 29.61 18.18 -41.09
N ILE A 309 29.67 19.00 -40.05
CA ILE A 309 30.78 19.02 -39.10
C ILE A 309 30.54 18.03 -37.97
N VAL A 310 29.30 17.90 -37.51
CA VAL A 310 28.93 16.89 -36.53
C VAL A 310 29.15 15.50 -37.09
N ASP A 311 28.74 15.22 -38.33
CA ASP A 311 28.97 13.90 -38.97
C ASP A 311 30.46 13.53 -38.93
N LYS A 312 31.34 14.46 -39.33
CA LYS A 312 32.80 14.24 -39.32
C LYS A 312 33.40 14.14 -37.92
N LEU A 313 32.83 14.86 -36.96
CA LEU A 313 33.31 14.86 -35.57
C LEU A 313 32.95 13.57 -34.88
N VAL A 314 31.70 13.12 -35.03
CA VAL A 314 31.19 11.89 -34.42
C VAL A 314 31.96 10.69 -34.95
N ASP A 315 32.20 10.62 -36.26
CA ASP A 315 33.03 9.57 -36.88
C ASP A 315 34.47 9.52 -36.33
N GLY A 316 34.98 10.64 -35.80
CA GLY A 316 36.33 10.78 -35.28
C GLY A 316 36.45 10.70 -33.76
N ILE A 317 35.39 10.35 -33.03
CA ILE A 317 35.37 10.23 -31.57
C ILE A 317 35.08 8.76 -31.21
N ASP A 318 36.02 8.13 -30.51
CA ASP A 318 35.77 6.86 -29.83
C ASP A 318 35.29 7.17 -28.41
N SER A 319 34.15 6.61 -28.01
CA SER A 319 33.55 6.88 -26.70
C SER A 319 33.52 5.61 -25.86
N SER A 320 34.00 5.72 -24.62
CA SER A 320 33.88 4.64 -23.64
C SER A 320 33.30 5.15 -22.33
N GLY A 321 32.73 4.26 -21.52
CA GLY A 321 32.11 4.59 -20.25
C GLY A 321 30.61 4.33 -20.25
N GLY A 322 29.87 5.06 -19.43
CA GLY A 322 28.42 4.96 -19.31
C GLY A 322 27.86 5.88 -18.26
N GLY A 323 26.54 5.95 -18.20
CA GLY A 323 25.87 6.67 -17.14
C GLY A 323 24.50 6.11 -16.86
N ILE A 324 23.87 6.63 -15.81
CA ILE A 324 22.51 6.31 -15.44
C ILE A 324 21.80 7.62 -15.13
N VAL A 325 20.70 7.88 -15.86
CA VAL A 325 19.73 8.90 -15.47
C VAL A 325 18.67 8.22 -14.64
N THR A 326 18.52 8.70 -13.41
CA THR A 326 17.58 8.16 -12.43
C THR A 326 16.55 9.22 -12.07
N LEU A 327 15.28 8.89 -12.21
CA LEU A 327 14.22 9.55 -11.47
C LEU A 327 13.78 8.53 -10.43
N ARG A 328 13.84 8.86 -9.14
CA ARG A 328 13.44 7.93 -8.09
C ARG A 328 12.83 8.64 -6.89
N VAL A 329 12.03 7.88 -6.16
CA VAL A 329 11.50 8.27 -4.85
C VAL A 329 12.51 7.89 -3.77
N ALA A 330 12.85 8.82 -2.88
CA ALA A 330 13.73 8.59 -1.74
C ALA A 330 13.18 9.24 -0.47
N GLY A 331 13.88 9.06 0.65
CA GLY A 331 13.50 9.69 1.92
C GLY A 331 12.27 9.09 2.59
N LEU A 332 12.03 7.79 2.42
CA LEU A 332 10.82 7.09 2.89
C LEU A 332 10.69 6.95 4.43
N ARG A 333 11.43 7.73 5.22
CA ARG A 333 11.52 7.58 6.68
C ARG A 333 10.18 7.79 7.37
N GLY A 334 9.41 8.81 6.97
CA GLY A 334 8.07 9.04 7.51
C GLY A 334 7.15 7.84 7.26
N ILE A 335 7.24 7.27 6.06
CA ILE A 335 6.45 6.12 5.63
C ILE A 335 6.84 4.84 6.36
N HIS A 336 8.14 4.58 6.57
CA HIS A 336 8.56 3.40 7.33
C HIS A 336 7.97 3.42 8.75
N VAL A 337 8.00 4.57 9.44
CA VAL A 337 7.40 4.72 10.78
C VAL A 337 5.88 4.60 10.73
N PHE A 338 5.24 5.18 9.71
CA PHE A 338 3.80 5.03 9.47
C PHE A 338 3.41 3.56 9.28
N CYS A 339 4.16 2.80 8.47
CA CYS A 339 3.92 1.38 8.22
C CYS A 339 4.04 0.55 9.49
N VAL A 340 5.05 0.81 10.32
CA VAL A 340 5.19 0.17 11.63
C VAL A 340 3.98 0.48 12.52
N ALA A 341 3.48 1.71 12.49
CA ALA A 341 2.27 2.09 13.22
C ALA A 341 1.02 1.35 12.72
N VAL A 342 0.84 1.25 11.39
CA VAL A 342 -0.26 0.48 10.77
C VAL A 342 -0.22 -0.98 11.23
N LEU A 343 0.94 -1.64 11.07
CA LEU A 343 1.12 -3.04 11.46
C LEU A 343 0.86 -3.26 12.94
N THR A 344 1.40 -2.38 13.79
CA THR A 344 1.19 -2.42 15.25
C THR A 344 -0.28 -2.26 15.60
N SER A 345 -1.01 -1.35 14.93
CA SER A 345 -2.45 -1.16 15.15
C SER A 345 -3.29 -2.38 14.75
N LEU A 346 -2.89 -3.09 13.69
CA LEU A 346 -3.57 -4.33 13.24
C LEU A 346 -3.33 -5.46 14.23
N ILE A 347 -2.08 -5.63 14.69
CA ILE A 347 -1.72 -6.60 15.72
C ILE A 347 -2.46 -6.30 17.04
N LEU A 348 -2.54 -5.03 17.45
CA LEU A 348 -3.31 -4.63 18.64
C LEU A 348 -4.80 -4.98 18.50
N GLY A 349 -5.40 -4.70 17.36
CA GLY A 349 -6.80 -5.07 17.07
C GLY A 349 -7.02 -6.58 17.23
N LEU A 350 -6.13 -7.39 16.66
CA LEU A 350 -6.17 -8.84 16.80
C LEU A 350 -6.04 -9.28 18.27
N ILE A 351 -5.07 -8.73 19.00
CA ILE A 351 -4.86 -9.09 20.41
C ILE A 351 -6.18 -8.85 21.17
N MET A 352 -6.83 -7.71 20.97
CA MET A 352 -8.11 -7.43 21.62
C MET A 352 -9.22 -8.41 21.23
N GLU A 353 -9.32 -8.80 19.95
CA GLU A 353 -10.27 -9.83 19.49
C GLU A 353 -10.02 -11.19 20.14
N VAL A 354 -8.76 -11.61 20.26
CA VAL A 354 -8.39 -12.87 20.91
C VAL A 354 -8.80 -12.85 22.38
N TYR A 355 -8.54 -11.74 23.09
CA TYR A 355 -8.94 -11.61 24.49
C TYR A 355 -10.45 -11.49 24.68
N ASP A 356 -11.18 -10.86 23.75
CA ASP A 356 -12.65 -10.86 23.72
C ASP A 356 -13.19 -12.29 23.60
N HIS A 357 -12.61 -13.08 22.69
CA HIS A 357 -13.00 -14.47 22.49
C HIS A 357 -12.72 -15.36 23.72
N ILE A 358 -11.55 -15.19 24.35
CA ILE A 358 -11.20 -15.90 25.59
C ILE A 358 -12.20 -15.55 26.71
N ALA A 359 -12.50 -14.27 26.88
CA ALA A 359 -13.43 -13.82 27.91
C ALA A 359 -14.86 -14.31 27.67
N LYS A 360 -15.32 -14.33 26.42
CA LYS A 360 -16.61 -14.91 26.00
C LYS A 360 -16.70 -16.40 26.35
N HIS A 361 -15.64 -17.16 26.05
CA HIS A 361 -15.61 -18.58 26.34
C HIS A 361 -15.58 -18.88 27.86
N GLU A 362 -14.88 -18.07 28.64
CA GLU A 362 -14.87 -18.18 30.11
C GLU A 362 -16.28 -17.95 30.69
N HIS A 363 -16.97 -16.89 30.27
CA HIS A 363 -18.33 -16.59 30.70
C HIS A 363 -19.34 -17.67 30.29
N GLY A 364 -19.22 -18.20 29.06
CA GLY A 364 -20.04 -19.32 28.61
C GLY A 364 -19.90 -20.56 29.49
N ARG A 365 -18.68 -20.88 29.96
CA ARG A 365 -18.45 -21.99 30.89
C ARG A 365 -19.08 -21.75 32.26
N TYR A 366 -19.05 -20.51 32.77
CA TYR A 366 -19.72 -20.18 34.04
C TYR A 366 -21.24 -20.31 33.91
N ARG A 367 -21.83 -19.85 32.81
CA ARG A 367 -23.27 -19.97 32.52
C ARG A 367 -23.69 -21.44 32.48
N LEU A 368 -22.99 -22.28 31.71
CA LEU A 368 -23.27 -23.73 31.65
C LEU A 368 -23.13 -24.43 33.02
N LYS A 369 -22.17 -24.02 33.86
CA LYS A 369 -22.04 -24.55 35.23
C LYS A 369 -23.20 -24.13 36.13
N ARG A 370 -23.70 -22.89 35.98
CA ARG A 370 -24.87 -22.37 36.69
C ARG A 370 -26.14 -23.10 36.25
N ASP A 371 -26.34 -23.25 34.94
CA ASP A 371 -27.51 -23.94 34.38
C ASP A 371 -27.52 -25.41 34.81
N ARG A 372 -26.37 -26.11 34.75
CA ARG A 372 -26.25 -27.49 35.27
C ARG A 372 -26.50 -27.64 36.78
N ARG A 373 -26.33 -26.58 37.57
CA ARG A 373 -26.71 -26.59 38.99
C ARG A 373 -28.21 -26.35 39.14
N GLY A 374 -28.78 -25.43 38.37
CA GLY A 374 -30.23 -25.19 38.33
C GLY A 374 -31.01 -26.42 37.85
N SER A 375 -30.61 -27.04 36.73
CA SER A 375 -31.26 -28.24 36.20
C SER A 375 -31.12 -29.44 37.14
N ARG A 376 -29.98 -29.61 37.84
CA ARG A 376 -29.86 -30.66 38.86
C ARG A 376 -30.77 -30.45 40.06
N MET A 377 -31.11 -29.20 40.37
CA MET A 377 -32.08 -28.90 41.42
C MET A 377 -33.51 -29.22 40.96
N PHE A 378 -33.83 -28.98 39.69
CA PHE A 378 -35.16 -29.25 39.12
C PHE A 378 -35.39 -30.73 38.77
N GLN A 379 -34.34 -31.47 38.43
CA GLN A 379 -34.44 -32.88 38.06
C GLN A 379 -34.70 -33.79 39.28
N ILE A 380 -34.32 -33.36 40.50
CA ILE A 380 -34.66 -34.06 41.74
C ILE A 380 -36.18 -34.08 42.00
N ASP A 381 -36.95 -33.14 41.44
CA ASP A 381 -38.43 -33.12 41.55
C ASP A 381 -39.14 -33.84 40.38
N SER A 382 -38.51 -33.97 39.21
CA SER A 382 -39.14 -34.51 38.00
C SER A 382 -39.00 -36.03 37.83
N ASP A 383 -38.03 -36.66 38.49
CA ASP A 383 -37.82 -38.12 38.44
C ASP A 383 -38.90 -38.90 39.24
N ALA A 384 -39.86 -38.21 39.87
CA ALA A 384 -41.01 -38.82 40.55
C ALA A 384 -42.23 -39.09 39.63
N TYR A 385 -42.22 -38.65 38.36
CA TYR A 385 -43.44 -38.67 37.51
C TYR A 385 -43.32 -39.30 36.12
N THR A 386 -42.16 -39.82 35.72
CA THR A 386 -41.95 -40.29 34.34
C THR A 386 -41.51 -41.76 34.25
N GLU A 387 -42.23 -42.61 34.95
CA GLU A 387 -42.30 -44.04 34.65
C GLU A 387 -43.76 -44.30 34.22
N ILE A 388 -43.98 -45.00 33.11
CA ILE A 388 -45.28 -45.27 32.45
C ILE A 388 -45.59 -44.31 31.27
N SER A 389 -44.98 -44.57 30.11
CA SER A 389 -45.73 -44.55 28.84
C SER A 389 -45.06 -45.46 27.81
N MET A 390 -45.84 -46.46 27.40
CA MET A 390 -45.47 -47.67 26.69
C MET A 390 -45.02 -47.43 25.24
N LEU A 391 -44.16 -48.34 24.81
CA LEU A 391 -43.79 -48.67 23.44
C LEU A 391 -45.02 -49.03 22.59
N THR A 392 -45.13 -48.42 21.41
CA THR A 392 -46.02 -48.87 20.33
C THR A 392 -45.23 -49.07 19.04
N GLU A 393 -45.54 -50.14 18.31
CA GLU A 393 -44.89 -50.60 17.06
C GLU A 393 -44.97 -49.63 15.86
N ALA A 394 -45.54 -48.43 16.03
CA ALA A 394 -45.53 -47.35 15.03
C ALA A 394 -44.13 -46.71 14.80
N ASP A 395 -43.14 -47.05 15.64
CA ASP A 395 -41.78 -46.49 15.57
C ASP A 395 -40.90 -47.06 14.45
N ALA A 396 -41.24 -48.23 13.89
CA ALA A 396 -40.41 -48.86 12.87
C ALA A 396 -40.46 -48.11 11.53
N ASP A 397 -41.66 -47.75 11.05
CA ASP A 397 -41.82 -47.00 9.78
C ASP A 397 -41.30 -45.56 9.87
N SER A 398 -41.41 -44.94 11.05
CA SER A 398 -40.77 -43.65 11.34
C SER A 398 -39.24 -43.72 11.25
N LYS A 399 -38.64 -44.82 11.71
CA LYS A 399 -37.19 -45.06 11.59
C LYS A 399 -36.74 -45.23 10.14
N TYR A 400 -37.51 -45.90 9.28
CA TYR A 400 -37.12 -46.03 7.87
C TYR A 400 -37.25 -44.72 7.08
N ALA A 401 -38.31 -43.92 7.34
CA ALA A 401 -38.45 -42.60 6.74
C ALA A 401 -37.32 -41.64 7.15
N THR A 402 -36.92 -41.66 8.43
CA THR A 402 -35.79 -40.86 8.92
C THR A 402 -34.44 -41.32 8.35
N LEU A 403 -34.23 -42.63 8.12
CA LEU A 403 -33.02 -43.13 7.46
C LEU A 403 -32.92 -42.74 5.97
N TYR A 404 -34.02 -42.81 5.22
CA TYR A 404 -34.04 -42.40 3.81
C TYR A 404 -33.79 -40.89 3.67
N GLN A 405 -34.43 -40.09 4.54
CA GLN A 405 -34.20 -38.64 4.60
C GLN A 405 -32.73 -38.33 4.93
N ARG A 406 -32.12 -39.04 5.89
CA ARG A 406 -30.70 -38.90 6.26
C ARG A 406 -29.74 -39.26 5.12
N SER A 407 -30.07 -40.28 4.33
CA SER A 407 -29.27 -40.68 3.15
C SER A 407 -29.30 -39.59 2.06
N SER A 408 -30.47 -39.05 1.76
CA SER A 408 -30.62 -37.98 0.76
C SER A 408 -29.88 -36.69 1.15
N GLU A 409 -29.91 -36.32 2.43
CA GLU A 409 -29.17 -35.18 2.95
C GLU A 409 -27.65 -35.36 2.84
N ASN A 410 -27.14 -36.56 3.12
CA ASN A 410 -25.71 -36.86 3.02
C ASN A 410 -25.19 -36.71 1.59
N VAL A 411 -25.97 -37.12 0.57
CA VAL A 411 -25.59 -36.94 -0.85
C VAL A 411 -25.55 -35.46 -1.23
N ILE A 412 -26.54 -34.66 -0.80
CA ILE A 412 -26.57 -33.22 -1.06
C ILE A 412 -25.40 -32.51 -0.37
N ARG A 413 -25.06 -32.91 0.86
CA ARG A 413 -23.91 -32.38 1.61
C ARG A 413 -22.59 -32.72 0.92
N LEU A 414 -22.39 -33.97 0.49
CA LEU A 414 -21.19 -34.39 -0.25
C LEU A 414 -21.03 -33.61 -1.56
N ARG A 415 -22.10 -33.46 -2.34
CA ARG A 415 -22.07 -32.66 -3.59
C ARG A 415 -21.72 -31.20 -3.33
N SER A 416 -22.31 -30.58 -2.30
CA SER A 416 -22.03 -29.19 -1.94
C SER A 416 -20.56 -29.02 -1.53
N TYR A 417 -20.03 -29.98 -0.77
CA TYR A 417 -18.64 -29.98 -0.35
C TYR A 417 -17.67 -30.15 -1.52
N ILE A 418 -17.91 -31.10 -2.44
CA ILE A 418 -17.09 -31.26 -3.66
C ILE A 418 -17.10 -29.95 -4.47
N LEU A 419 -18.26 -29.33 -4.63
CA LEU A 419 -18.40 -28.06 -5.34
C LEU A 419 -17.61 -26.94 -4.65
N LEU A 420 -17.69 -26.82 -3.32
CA LEU A 420 -16.93 -25.83 -2.56
C LEU A 420 -15.41 -26.02 -2.70
N VAL A 421 -14.93 -27.26 -2.67
CA VAL A 421 -13.51 -27.59 -2.87
C VAL A 421 -13.06 -27.18 -4.28
N LEU A 422 -13.82 -27.56 -5.31
CA LEU A 422 -13.50 -27.21 -6.70
C LEU A 422 -13.52 -25.70 -6.93
N LEU A 423 -14.54 -25.00 -6.43
CA LEU A 423 -14.63 -23.54 -6.52
C LEU A 423 -13.47 -22.86 -5.78
N SER A 424 -13.09 -23.36 -4.59
CA SER A 424 -11.95 -22.83 -3.85
C SER A 424 -10.63 -23.05 -4.58
N ALA A 425 -10.45 -24.22 -5.22
CA ALA A 425 -9.26 -24.51 -6.03
C ALA A 425 -9.16 -23.59 -7.24
N ILE A 426 -10.26 -23.38 -7.97
CA ILE A 426 -10.33 -22.46 -9.12
C ILE A 426 -10.08 -21.01 -8.69
N ALA A 427 -10.69 -20.57 -7.59
CA ALA A 427 -10.47 -19.23 -7.03
C ALA A 427 -9.00 -19.01 -6.63
N THR A 428 -8.35 -20.03 -6.04
CA THR A 428 -6.94 -19.99 -5.67
C THR A 428 -6.04 -19.91 -6.90
N ALA A 429 -6.28 -20.76 -7.90
CA ALA A 429 -5.50 -20.80 -9.14
C ALA A 429 -5.64 -19.50 -9.95
N SER A 430 -6.85 -18.94 -10.06
CA SER A 430 -7.10 -17.67 -10.74
C SER A 430 -6.47 -16.48 -10.01
N THR A 431 -6.56 -16.46 -8.67
CA THR A 431 -5.89 -15.44 -7.85
C THR A 431 -4.37 -15.50 -8.01
N ALA A 432 -3.79 -16.70 -7.95
CA ALA A 432 -2.35 -16.91 -8.16
C ALA A 432 -1.93 -16.48 -9.57
N TRP A 433 -2.65 -16.93 -10.60
CA TRP A 433 -2.37 -16.54 -11.99
C TRP A 433 -2.38 -15.02 -12.15
N GLY A 434 -3.40 -14.35 -11.64
CA GLY A 434 -3.51 -12.89 -11.75
C GLY A 434 -2.40 -12.13 -11.01
N MET A 435 -1.83 -12.68 -9.92
CA MET A 435 -0.71 -12.03 -9.21
C MET A 435 0.61 -12.07 -9.99
N PHE A 436 0.82 -13.12 -10.79
CA PHE A 436 2.04 -13.29 -11.59
C PHE A 436 1.89 -12.78 -13.03
N ALA A 437 0.67 -12.65 -13.53
CA ALA A 437 0.40 -12.06 -14.83
C ALA A 437 0.64 -10.53 -14.81
N PRO A 438 1.03 -9.93 -15.95
CA PRO A 438 0.99 -8.48 -16.15
C PRO A 438 -0.41 -7.94 -15.88
N THR A 439 -0.56 -7.09 -14.87
CA THR A 439 -1.85 -6.54 -14.43
C THR A 439 -1.90 -5.04 -14.50
N MET A 440 -0.76 -4.38 -14.64
CA MET A 440 -0.64 -2.93 -14.70
C MET A 440 0.40 -2.58 -15.77
N ILE A 441 0.25 -1.42 -16.40
CA ILE A 441 1.24 -0.85 -17.31
C ILE A 441 1.52 0.58 -16.88
N ARG A 442 2.80 0.93 -16.80
CA ARG A 442 3.23 2.32 -16.71
C ARG A 442 3.47 2.82 -18.12
N GLU A 443 2.87 3.95 -18.44
CA GLU A 443 3.17 4.71 -19.65
C GLU A 443 3.76 6.05 -19.24
N VAL A 444 4.76 6.55 -19.98
CA VAL A 444 5.39 7.84 -19.66
C VAL A 444 5.22 8.82 -20.83
N PRO A 445 4.00 9.32 -21.08
CA PRO A 445 3.79 10.31 -22.12
C PRO A 445 4.46 11.65 -21.79
N GLY A 446 4.90 12.37 -22.81
CA GLY A 446 5.37 13.74 -22.66
C GLY A 446 6.42 14.11 -23.69
N SER A 447 6.72 15.40 -23.76
CA SER A 447 7.76 15.91 -24.65
C SER A 447 9.14 15.30 -24.35
N ILE A 448 9.56 15.26 -23.08
CA ILE A 448 10.89 14.73 -22.71
C ILE A 448 11.01 13.22 -22.98
N PRO A 449 10.08 12.37 -22.50
CA PRO A 449 10.11 10.94 -22.81
C PRO A 449 10.05 10.65 -24.30
N ASN A 450 9.25 11.41 -25.08
CA ASN A 450 9.17 11.20 -26.52
C ASN A 450 10.48 11.54 -27.22
N ILE A 451 11.14 12.64 -26.84
CA ILE A 451 12.48 12.95 -27.32
C ILE A 451 13.44 11.84 -26.94
N ILE A 452 13.47 11.40 -25.68
CA ILE A 452 14.37 10.34 -25.24
C ILE A 452 14.08 9.02 -25.98
N ASN A 453 12.83 8.69 -26.25
CA ASN A 453 12.46 7.50 -27.02
C ASN A 453 12.92 7.63 -28.49
N GLU A 454 12.69 8.78 -29.14
CA GLU A 454 13.16 9.03 -30.51
C GLU A 454 14.70 9.04 -30.58
N THR A 455 15.36 9.71 -29.62
CA THR A 455 16.82 9.92 -29.62
C THR A 455 17.61 8.78 -29.00
N LEU A 456 17.07 7.94 -28.12
CA LEU A 456 17.80 6.82 -27.48
C LEU A 456 17.19 5.45 -27.79
N ALA A 457 16.00 5.38 -28.42
CA ALA A 457 15.15 4.17 -28.49
C ALA A 457 14.95 3.51 -27.12
N TYR A 458 14.84 4.34 -26.09
CA TYR A 458 14.53 3.88 -24.75
C TYR A 458 13.01 3.84 -24.57
N ASP A 459 12.47 2.64 -24.39
CA ASP A 459 11.05 2.46 -24.08
C ASP A 459 10.82 2.66 -22.59
N PHE A 460 10.00 3.66 -22.27
CA PHE A 460 9.62 3.95 -20.89
C PHE A 460 8.47 3.05 -20.40
N ASP A 461 7.78 2.41 -21.32
CA ASP A 461 6.60 1.62 -21.01
C ASP A 461 7.04 0.32 -20.32
N TYR A 462 6.40 0.02 -19.20
CA TYR A 462 6.76 -1.16 -18.42
C TYR A 462 5.54 -1.84 -17.85
N GLU A 463 5.43 -3.14 -18.11
CA GLU A 463 4.37 -3.98 -17.59
C GLU A 463 4.72 -4.51 -16.19
N TYR A 464 3.81 -4.31 -15.24
CA TYR A 464 3.94 -4.80 -13.88
C TYR A 464 2.93 -5.91 -13.61
N SER A 465 3.43 -7.01 -13.05
CA SER A 465 2.64 -7.94 -12.24
C SER A 465 2.67 -7.49 -10.78
N LEU A 466 1.78 -8.02 -9.94
CA LEU A 466 1.87 -7.75 -8.49
C LEU A 466 3.20 -8.27 -7.91
N TRP A 467 3.75 -9.34 -8.48
CA TRP A 467 5.06 -9.87 -8.13
C TRP A 467 6.20 -8.92 -8.49
N SER A 468 6.27 -8.47 -9.76
CA SER A 468 7.34 -7.55 -10.18
C SER A 468 7.22 -6.22 -9.44
N LEU A 469 6.00 -5.73 -9.22
CA LEU A 469 5.75 -4.54 -8.40
C LEU A 469 6.31 -4.70 -6.97
N THR A 470 6.10 -5.87 -6.35
CA THR A 470 6.67 -6.19 -5.03
C THR A 470 8.20 -6.12 -5.04
N ASN A 471 8.85 -6.72 -6.05
CA ASN A 471 10.31 -6.74 -6.15
C ASN A 471 10.90 -5.34 -6.35
N VAL A 472 10.26 -4.51 -7.20
CA VAL A 472 10.72 -3.14 -7.47
C VAL A 472 10.69 -2.28 -6.20
N VAL A 473 9.67 -2.45 -5.35
CA VAL A 473 9.59 -1.74 -4.06
C VAL A 473 10.80 -2.05 -3.16
N GLY A 474 11.37 -3.25 -3.25
CA GLY A 474 12.51 -3.68 -2.42
C GLY A 474 13.88 -3.52 -3.05
N GLU A 475 13.96 -3.08 -4.31
CA GLU A 475 15.19 -3.09 -5.12
C GLU A 475 16.33 -2.27 -4.50
N LYS A 476 15.98 -1.16 -3.82
CA LYS A 476 16.95 -0.29 -3.15
C LYS A 476 17.58 -0.90 -1.89
N GLY A 477 17.04 -1.98 -1.36
CA GLY A 477 17.50 -2.60 -0.12
C GLY A 477 17.13 -1.81 1.14
N GLY A 478 17.88 -2.00 2.22
CA GLY A 478 17.69 -1.25 3.48
C GLY A 478 16.29 -1.45 4.09
N TRP A 479 15.64 -0.34 4.47
CA TRP A 479 14.28 -0.36 5.01
C TRP A 479 13.19 -0.57 3.94
N ASP A 480 13.51 -0.44 2.65
CA ASP A 480 12.53 -0.66 1.58
C ASP A 480 12.22 -2.16 1.41
N ILE A 481 13.13 -3.03 1.86
CA ILE A 481 12.87 -4.47 2.04
C ILE A 481 11.68 -4.70 2.99
N PHE A 482 11.53 -3.89 4.04
CA PHE A 482 10.38 -4.00 4.94
C PHE A 482 9.07 -3.64 4.22
N LEU A 483 9.07 -2.63 3.36
CA LEU A 483 7.92 -2.28 2.52
C LEU A 483 7.60 -3.37 1.51
N MET A 484 8.62 -3.96 0.88
CA MET A 484 8.47 -5.12 -0.02
C MET A 484 7.79 -6.29 0.72
N TYR A 485 8.25 -6.65 1.91
CA TYR A 485 7.65 -7.73 2.68
C TYR A 485 6.22 -7.42 3.10
N LEU A 486 5.94 -6.19 3.53
CA LEU A 486 4.59 -5.78 3.91
C LEU A 486 3.66 -5.84 2.69
N PHE A 487 4.04 -5.22 1.58
CA PHE A 487 3.26 -5.21 0.34
C PHE A 487 3.05 -6.64 -0.18
N GLY A 488 4.11 -7.43 -0.31
CA GLY A 488 4.04 -8.81 -0.76
C GLY A 488 3.21 -9.70 0.16
N PHE A 489 3.30 -9.51 1.49
CA PHE A 489 2.49 -10.27 2.43
C PHE A 489 1.00 -9.92 2.33
N PHE A 490 0.64 -8.64 2.32
CA PHE A 490 -0.76 -8.24 2.31
C PHE A 490 -1.46 -8.44 0.96
N CYS A 491 -0.72 -8.25 -0.14
CA CYS A 491 -1.26 -8.28 -1.49
C CYS A 491 -1.12 -9.65 -2.16
N MET A 492 -0.10 -10.45 -1.84
CA MET A 492 0.16 -11.73 -2.50
C MET A 492 0.07 -12.93 -1.56
N PHE A 493 1.00 -13.03 -0.61
CA PHE A 493 1.14 -14.25 0.20
C PHE A 493 -0.04 -14.46 1.14
N GLY A 494 -0.56 -13.41 1.77
CA GLY A 494 -1.71 -13.48 2.67
C GLY A 494 -2.93 -14.10 2.00
N PRO A 495 -3.41 -13.56 0.87
CA PRO A 495 -4.53 -14.15 0.12
C PRO A 495 -4.27 -15.59 -0.33
N LEU A 496 -3.06 -15.91 -0.81
CA LEU A 496 -2.71 -17.28 -1.23
C LEU A 496 -2.66 -18.28 -0.08
N ILE A 497 -2.08 -17.89 1.06
CA ILE A 497 -2.04 -18.73 2.28
C ILE A 497 -3.46 -18.93 2.78
N ARG A 498 -4.28 -17.87 2.87
CA ARG A 498 -5.68 -17.97 3.28
C ARG A 498 -6.47 -18.91 2.36
N ALA A 499 -6.27 -18.79 1.06
CA ALA A 499 -6.91 -19.64 0.07
C ALA A 499 -6.52 -21.11 0.24
N SER A 500 -5.22 -21.36 0.39
CA SER A 500 -4.67 -22.70 0.60
C SER A 500 -5.17 -23.34 1.89
N LEU A 501 -5.24 -22.58 2.98
CA LEU A 501 -5.78 -23.06 4.25
C LEU A 501 -7.29 -23.34 4.18
N THR A 502 -8.04 -22.59 3.37
CA THR A 502 -9.48 -22.85 3.13
C THR A 502 -9.67 -24.17 2.39
N ILE A 503 -8.83 -24.46 1.38
CA ILE A 503 -8.83 -25.77 0.71
C ILE A 503 -8.45 -26.88 1.69
N LEU A 504 -7.40 -26.66 2.49
CA LEU A 504 -6.93 -27.62 3.49
C LEU A 504 -8.02 -27.96 4.52
N GLN A 505 -8.74 -26.94 5.00
CA GLN A 505 -9.85 -27.09 5.94
C GLN A 505 -10.99 -27.90 5.33
N LEU A 506 -11.27 -27.69 4.05
CA LEU A 506 -12.26 -28.50 3.36
C LEU A 506 -11.70 -29.92 3.30
N VAL A 507 -10.58 -30.16 2.61
CA VAL A 507 -10.09 -31.51 2.21
C VAL A 507 -9.72 -32.41 3.38
N LEU A 508 -9.10 -31.90 4.45
CA LEU A 508 -8.60 -32.75 5.52
C LEU A 508 -9.68 -33.08 6.57
N PRO A 509 -9.79 -34.36 7.00
CA PRO A 509 -10.65 -34.75 8.11
C PRO A 509 -10.00 -34.34 9.45
N LEU A 510 -10.16 -33.08 9.83
CA LEU A 510 -9.60 -32.53 11.06
C LEU A 510 -10.50 -32.79 12.27
N ASN A 511 -9.89 -32.93 13.45
CA ASN A 511 -10.63 -32.96 14.71
C ASN A 511 -11.33 -31.61 14.97
N ARG A 512 -12.46 -31.59 15.68
CA ARG A 512 -13.22 -30.36 15.97
C ARG A 512 -12.37 -29.23 16.57
N SER A 513 -11.42 -29.56 17.43
CA SER A 513 -10.49 -28.58 18.02
C SER A 513 -9.53 -28.00 16.98
N GLN A 514 -9.04 -28.84 16.06
CA GLN A 514 -8.14 -28.44 14.98
C GLN A 514 -8.87 -27.61 13.93
N GLN A 515 -10.10 -27.99 13.57
CA GLN A 515 -10.94 -27.24 12.63
C GLN A 515 -11.24 -25.83 13.17
N LYS A 516 -11.64 -25.71 14.44
CA LYS A 516 -11.82 -24.40 15.10
C LYS A 516 -10.55 -23.56 15.10
N LEU A 517 -9.41 -24.17 15.42
CA LEU A 517 -8.12 -23.48 15.38
C LEU A 517 -7.80 -23.00 13.95
N LEU A 518 -7.96 -23.86 12.95
CA LEU A 518 -7.70 -23.54 11.56
C LEU A 518 -8.62 -22.43 11.06
N LEU A 519 -9.90 -22.46 11.42
CA LEU A 519 -10.86 -21.40 11.11
C LEU A 519 -10.43 -20.06 11.72
N HIS A 520 -10.00 -20.05 12.98
CA HIS A 520 -9.44 -18.85 13.60
C HIS A 520 -8.18 -18.34 12.90
N VAL A 521 -7.32 -19.24 12.41
CA VAL A 521 -6.13 -18.85 11.62
C VAL A 521 -6.53 -18.28 10.26
N ILE A 522 -7.54 -18.84 9.59
CA ILE A 522 -8.07 -18.34 8.31
C ILE A 522 -8.69 -16.96 8.48
N ASP A 523 -9.51 -16.77 9.53
CA ASP A 523 -10.10 -15.48 9.87
C ASP A 523 -9.01 -14.46 10.22
N PHE A 524 -7.99 -14.87 10.99
CA PHE A 524 -6.82 -14.06 11.33
C PHE A 524 -6.07 -13.60 10.08
N LEU A 525 -5.70 -14.51 9.18
CA LEU A 525 -5.06 -14.15 7.90
C LEU A 525 -5.96 -13.26 7.05
N GLY A 526 -7.27 -13.42 7.19
CA GLY A 526 -8.26 -12.55 6.58
C GLY A 526 -8.07 -11.08 6.95
N VAL A 527 -7.58 -10.75 8.15
CA VAL A 527 -7.24 -9.38 8.58
C VAL A 527 -6.04 -8.81 7.83
N PHE A 528 -5.11 -9.66 7.39
CA PHE A 528 -3.91 -9.27 6.65
C PHE A 528 -4.08 -9.37 5.13
N CYS A 529 -5.20 -9.92 4.65
CA CYS A 529 -5.56 -9.84 3.25
C CYS A 529 -6.19 -8.47 2.98
N ALA A 530 -5.48 -7.60 2.25
CA ALA A 530 -5.92 -6.24 1.94
C ALA A 530 -6.06 -5.98 0.43
N LEU A 531 -6.45 -7.00 -0.34
CA LEU A 531 -6.70 -6.84 -1.78
C LEU A 531 -7.82 -5.85 -2.08
N ASP A 532 -8.86 -5.80 -1.23
CA ASP A 532 -9.88 -4.73 -1.24
C ASP A 532 -9.27 -3.33 -1.19
N VAL A 533 -8.33 -3.12 -0.26
CA VAL A 533 -7.62 -1.85 -0.11
C VAL A 533 -6.69 -1.59 -1.29
N LEU A 534 -6.05 -2.63 -1.84
CA LEU A 534 -5.21 -2.52 -3.03
C LEU A 534 -6.02 -2.03 -4.25
N PHE A 535 -7.24 -2.55 -4.49
CA PHE A 535 -8.10 -2.09 -5.59
C PHE A 535 -8.34 -0.58 -5.52
N ILE A 536 -8.66 -0.08 -4.33
CA ILE A 536 -8.89 1.35 -4.11
C ILE A 536 -7.58 2.14 -4.29
N SER A 537 -6.47 1.61 -3.79
CA SER A 537 -5.17 2.27 -3.87
C SER A 537 -4.67 2.39 -5.30
N LEU A 538 -4.81 1.35 -6.13
CA LEU A 538 -4.41 1.40 -7.54
C LEU A 538 -5.31 2.35 -8.33
N TYR A 539 -6.61 2.39 -8.04
CA TYR A 539 -7.51 3.39 -8.62
C TYR A 539 -7.11 4.82 -8.22
N LEU A 540 -6.71 5.05 -6.97
CA LEU A 540 -6.19 6.34 -6.54
C LEU A 540 -4.90 6.69 -7.27
N VAL A 541 -3.97 5.75 -7.43
CA VAL A 541 -2.71 5.96 -8.16
C VAL A 541 -2.96 6.32 -9.62
N ASP A 542 -3.84 5.59 -10.32
CA ASP A 542 -4.23 5.87 -11.71
C ASP A 542 -4.76 7.30 -11.88
N VAL A 543 -5.62 7.74 -10.95
CA VAL A 543 -6.18 9.09 -10.97
C VAL A 543 -5.18 10.18 -10.54
N GLU A 544 -4.34 9.90 -9.54
CA GLU A 544 -3.49 10.91 -8.88
C GLU A 544 -2.14 11.10 -9.59
N MET A 545 -1.60 10.07 -10.22
CA MET A 545 -0.27 10.10 -10.81
C MET A 545 -0.11 11.10 -11.96
N PRO A 546 -0.98 11.11 -12.99
CA PRO A 546 -0.81 12.03 -14.09
C PRO A 546 -0.82 13.52 -13.66
N PRO A 547 -1.73 13.95 -12.77
CA PRO A 547 -1.69 15.26 -12.12
C PRO A 547 -0.37 15.62 -11.45
N ILE A 548 0.14 14.72 -10.59
CA ILE A 548 1.32 14.98 -9.76
C ILE A 548 2.54 15.09 -10.68
N THR A 549 2.71 14.13 -11.58
CA THR A 549 3.84 14.07 -12.52
C THR A 549 3.89 15.23 -13.50
N ASN A 550 2.73 15.66 -14.01
CA ASN A 550 2.66 16.84 -14.87
C ASN A 550 3.02 18.16 -14.15
N THR A 551 3.08 18.18 -12.82
CA THR A 551 3.51 19.36 -12.04
C THR A 551 4.97 19.29 -11.58
N ILE A 552 5.62 18.13 -11.67
CA ILE A 552 6.99 17.93 -11.20
C ILE A 552 7.97 18.76 -12.03
N ILE A 553 7.81 18.75 -13.35
CA ILE A 553 8.51 19.66 -14.25
C ILE A 553 7.54 20.78 -14.55
N ASP A 554 7.83 22.00 -14.08
CA ASP A 554 6.92 23.14 -14.27
C ASP A 554 6.55 23.22 -15.76
N PRO A 555 5.26 23.06 -16.14
CA PRO A 555 4.86 23.18 -17.54
C PRO A 555 5.10 24.61 -18.07
N ARG A 556 5.41 25.58 -17.19
CA ARG A 556 5.85 26.91 -17.57
C ARG A 556 7.34 27.01 -17.87
N ALA A 557 8.13 25.97 -17.58
CA ALA A 557 9.51 25.88 -18.03
C ALA A 557 9.53 26.22 -19.52
N LYS A 558 10.35 27.20 -19.88
CA LYS A 558 10.41 27.73 -21.24
C LYS A 558 10.66 26.61 -22.26
N PHE A 559 11.47 25.63 -21.87
CA PHE A 559 11.81 24.46 -22.66
C PHE A 559 10.59 23.64 -23.10
N CYS A 560 9.71 23.23 -22.18
CA CYS A 560 8.55 22.39 -22.52
C CYS A 560 7.57 23.11 -23.46
N LYS A 561 7.40 24.43 -23.29
CA LYS A 561 6.60 25.26 -24.21
C LYS A 561 7.21 25.34 -25.61
N VAL A 562 8.53 25.32 -25.69
CA VAL A 562 9.24 25.32 -26.98
C VAL A 562 9.04 23.99 -27.67
N LEU A 563 9.21 22.86 -26.95
CA LEU A 563 8.96 21.53 -27.49
C LEU A 563 7.52 21.41 -28.02
N HIS A 564 6.53 21.88 -27.28
CA HIS A 564 5.14 21.87 -27.76
C HIS A 564 4.95 22.63 -29.09
N ARG A 565 5.70 23.71 -29.35
CA ARG A 565 5.64 24.43 -30.65
C ARG A 565 6.16 23.60 -31.83
N PHE A 566 7.00 22.60 -31.56
CA PHE A 566 7.49 21.65 -32.56
C PHE A 566 6.57 20.45 -32.77
N GLY A 567 5.40 20.42 -32.11
CA GLY A 567 4.43 19.34 -32.24
C GLY A 567 4.59 18.23 -31.20
N PHE A 568 5.47 18.40 -30.21
CA PHE A 568 5.55 17.48 -29.06
C PHE A 568 4.35 17.65 -28.11
N PRO A 569 4.01 16.64 -27.27
CA PRO A 569 2.91 16.74 -26.31
C PRO A 569 3.06 17.90 -25.33
N GLU A 570 1.94 18.55 -24.95
CA GLU A 570 1.96 19.72 -24.05
C GLU A 570 2.56 19.42 -22.66
N ALA A 571 2.35 18.19 -22.18
CA ALA A 571 2.96 17.74 -20.93
C ALA A 571 4.46 17.49 -21.12
N CYS A 572 5.29 18.03 -20.23
CA CYS A 572 6.73 17.85 -20.32
C CYS A 572 7.16 16.44 -19.91
N LEU A 573 6.65 16.00 -18.77
CA LEU A 573 6.76 14.65 -18.23
C LEU A 573 5.44 14.33 -17.55
N LYS A 574 4.76 13.29 -18.01
CA LYS A 574 3.54 12.77 -17.41
C LYS A 574 3.72 11.27 -17.28
N ILE A 575 3.44 10.73 -16.10
CA ILE A 575 3.44 9.29 -15.87
C ILE A 575 2.01 8.86 -15.67
N GLU A 576 1.55 7.95 -16.51
CA GLU A 576 0.24 7.32 -16.42
C GLU A 576 0.41 5.88 -15.95
N PHE A 577 -0.57 5.40 -15.18
CA PHE A 577 -0.51 4.07 -14.60
C PHE A 577 -1.85 3.37 -14.79
N HIS A 578 -1.93 2.58 -15.86
CA HIS A 578 -3.17 1.95 -16.27
C HIS A 578 -3.28 0.53 -15.71
N THR A 579 -4.44 0.18 -15.16
CA THR A 579 -4.74 -1.21 -14.82
C THR A 579 -5.15 -1.99 -16.07
N LEU A 580 -4.46 -3.08 -16.36
CA LEU A 580 -4.76 -3.96 -17.50
C LEU A 580 -6.00 -4.84 -17.24
N PRO A 581 -6.69 -5.33 -18.27
CA PRO A 581 -7.85 -6.21 -18.11
C PRO A 581 -7.57 -7.47 -17.29
N TYR A 582 -6.33 -7.99 -17.28
CA TYR A 582 -5.94 -9.13 -16.45
C TYR A 582 -6.11 -8.88 -14.96
N PHE A 583 -6.10 -7.62 -14.52
CA PHE A 583 -6.38 -7.27 -13.14
C PHE A 583 -7.80 -7.65 -12.70
N SER A 584 -8.76 -7.72 -13.63
CA SER A 584 -10.10 -8.22 -13.33
C SER A 584 -10.10 -9.70 -12.92
N VAL A 585 -9.13 -10.50 -13.38
CA VAL A 585 -8.97 -11.90 -12.96
C VAL A 585 -8.57 -11.97 -11.48
N VAL A 586 -7.68 -11.08 -11.03
CA VAL A 586 -7.34 -10.94 -9.60
C VAL A 586 -8.58 -10.56 -8.80
N ALA A 587 -9.36 -9.58 -9.27
CA ALA A 587 -10.59 -9.14 -8.61
C ALA A 587 -11.63 -10.25 -8.48
N VAL A 588 -11.89 -10.98 -9.57
CA VAL A 588 -12.85 -12.10 -9.59
C VAL A 588 -12.36 -13.25 -8.71
N GLY A 589 -11.08 -13.62 -8.81
CA GLY A 589 -10.47 -14.66 -7.99
C GLY A 589 -10.58 -14.34 -6.50
N TRP A 590 -10.21 -13.11 -6.12
CA TRP A 590 -10.31 -12.62 -4.74
C TRP A 590 -11.75 -12.57 -4.23
N PHE A 591 -12.67 -11.98 -5.01
CA PHE A 591 -14.07 -11.88 -4.60
C PHE A 591 -14.69 -13.26 -4.40
N THR A 592 -14.40 -14.19 -5.31
CA THR A 592 -14.84 -15.59 -5.19
C THR A 592 -14.27 -16.23 -3.93
N LEU A 593 -12.99 -16.01 -3.63
CA LEU A 593 -12.35 -16.52 -2.42
C LEU A 593 -12.96 -15.94 -1.15
N ALA A 594 -13.23 -14.63 -1.11
CA ALA A 594 -13.82 -13.94 0.03
C ALA A 594 -15.24 -14.47 0.31
N VAL A 595 -16.04 -14.62 -0.75
CA VAL A 595 -17.39 -15.19 -0.67
C VAL A 595 -17.34 -16.64 -0.20
N LEU A 596 -16.46 -17.48 -0.77
CA LEU A 596 -16.29 -18.87 -0.35
C LEU A 596 -15.85 -18.98 1.11
N SER A 597 -14.90 -18.16 1.55
CA SER A 597 -14.46 -18.12 2.95
C SER A 597 -15.60 -17.70 3.90
N ALA A 598 -16.42 -16.73 3.50
CA ALA A 598 -17.62 -16.34 4.24
C ALA A 598 -18.69 -17.46 4.27
N PHE A 599 -18.84 -18.22 3.18
CA PHE A 599 -19.72 -19.38 3.16
C PHE A 599 -19.21 -20.52 4.03
N VAL A 600 -17.92 -20.86 3.97
CA VAL A 600 -17.31 -21.92 4.79
C VAL A 600 -17.45 -21.60 6.27
N THR A 601 -17.11 -20.37 6.67
CA THR A 601 -17.27 -19.90 8.06
C THR A 601 -18.73 -19.95 8.53
N LYS A 602 -19.70 -19.53 7.68
CA LYS A 602 -21.13 -19.50 8.06
C LYS A 602 -21.82 -20.87 8.01
N LEU A 603 -21.50 -21.72 7.04
CA LEU A 603 -22.09 -23.06 6.87
C LEU A 603 -21.64 -24.03 7.97
N GLU A 604 -20.40 -23.90 8.46
CA GLU A 604 -19.89 -24.73 9.56
C GLU A 604 -20.71 -24.55 10.85
N TYR A 605 -21.21 -23.34 11.13
CA TYR A 605 -21.97 -23.06 12.35
C TYR A 605 -23.39 -23.67 12.38
N HIS A 606 -24.02 -23.93 11.23
CA HIS A 606 -25.42 -24.33 11.19
C HIS A 606 -25.71 -25.69 10.56
N ALA A 607 -24.97 -26.08 9.52
CA ALA A 607 -25.35 -27.21 8.67
C ALA A 607 -24.32 -28.36 8.64
N LEU A 608 -23.06 -28.08 8.99
CA LEU A 608 -21.95 -29.01 8.79
C LEU A 608 -21.26 -29.48 10.07
N ASP A 609 -21.75 -29.15 11.28
CA ASP A 609 -21.17 -29.73 12.52
C ASP A 609 -21.40 -31.26 12.49
N PRO A 610 -20.38 -32.07 12.13
CA PRO A 610 -20.56 -33.52 12.01
C PRO A 610 -20.86 -34.16 13.36
N TYR A 611 -20.63 -33.42 14.44
CA TYR A 611 -20.75 -33.86 15.82
C TYR A 611 -22.06 -33.44 16.47
N LYS A 612 -22.98 -32.79 15.73
CA LYS A 612 -24.28 -32.37 16.26
C LYS A 612 -25.15 -33.58 16.67
N ASP A 613 -24.89 -34.74 16.08
CA ASP A 613 -25.63 -35.99 16.35
C ASP A 613 -25.02 -36.86 17.45
N GLY A 614 -23.98 -36.40 18.17
CA GLY A 614 -23.34 -37.19 19.23
C GLY A 614 -22.47 -38.35 18.75
N ASP A 615 -22.40 -38.58 17.44
CA ASP A 615 -21.53 -39.58 16.82
C ASP A 615 -20.07 -39.09 16.82
N ARG A 616 -19.18 -39.95 17.32
CA ARG A 616 -17.74 -39.70 17.39
C ARG A 616 -17.12 -39.94 16.00
N GLY A 617 -17.28 -39.00 15.08
CA GLY A 617 -16.55 -39.04 13.82
C GLY A 617 -17.11 -38.09 12.77
N GLY A 618 -16.23 -37.37 12.08
CA GLY A 618 -16.57 -36.68 10.85
C GLY A 618 -17.12 -37.63 9.78
N PRO A 619 -17.61 -37.10 8.65
CA PRO A 619 -18.39 -37.87 7.68
C PRO A 619 -17.64 -38.99 6.95
N TYR A 620 -16.33 -39.17 7.17
CA TYR A 620 -15.55 -40.21 6.49
C TYR A 620 -14.51 -40.79 7.45
N PHE A 621 -14.48 -42.14 7.52
CA PHE A 621 -13.56 -42.99 8.30
C PHE A 621 -13.89 -43.22 9.77
N CYS A 622 -14.76 -44.20 10.02
CA CYS A 622 -14.65 -45.01 11.23
C CYS A 622 -13.38 -45.88 11.08
N GLU A 623 -12.30 -45.56 11.80
CA GLU A 623 -11.03 -46.31 11.81
C GLU A 623 -11.17 -47.80 12.19
N ARG A 624 -12.35 -48.24 12.67
CA ARG A 624 -12.59 -49.64 13.07
C ARG A 624 -13.40 -50.49 12.10
N CYS A 625 -13.86 -49.97 10.96
CA CYS A 625 -14.64 -50.79 10.02
C CYS A 625 -14.15 -50.72 8.57
N PRO A 626 -13.02 -51.36 8.21
CA PRO A 626 -12.67 -51.62 6.81
C PRO A 626 -13.63 -52.59 6.11
N SER A 627 -14.39 -53.40 6.85
CA SER A 627 -15.25 -54.47 6.29
C SER A 627 -16.70 -54.07 6.02
N CYS A 628 -17.22 -52.98 6.61
CA CYS A 628 -18.65 -52.69 6.53
C CYS A 628 -19.11 -52.05 5.20
N PHE A 629 -18.19 -51.64 4.31
CA PHE A 629 -18.59 -51.09 3.01
C PHE A 629 -18.83 -52.17 1.94
N TRP A 630 -18.37 -53.40 2.15
CA TRP A 630 -18.52 -54.50 1.18
C TRP A 630 -19.59 -55.55 1.55
N ASP A 631 -19.96 -55.70 2.83
CA ASP A 631 -20.91 -56.76 3.23
C ASP A 631 -22.40 -56.38 3.13
N SER A 632 -22.76 -55.09 3.06
CA SER A 632 -24.19 -54.69 2.99
C SER A 632 -24.87 -55.03 1.65
N HIS A 633 -24.14 -55.53 0.65
CA HIS A 633 -24.72 -56.01 -0.61
C HIS A 633 -24.73 -57.54 -0.77
N ARG A 634 -24.17 -58.30 0.19
CA ARG A 634 -24.06 -59.76 0.07
C ARG A 634 -25.23 -60.52 0.68
N ASP A 635 -25.93 -59.93 1.66
CA ASP A 635 -27.01 -60.63 2.38
C ASP A 635 -28.40 -60.51 1.73
N ARG A 636 -28.51 -59.94 0.52
CA ARG A 636 -29.80 -59.78 -0.18
C ARG A 636 -30.08 -60.79 -1.31
N PHE A 637 -29.21 -61.78 -1.53
CA PHE A 637 -29.37 -62.76 -2.63
C PHE A 637 -29.11 -64.23 -2.27
N GLY A 638 -29.10 -64.61 -0.99
CA GLY A 638 -28.86 -66.01 -0.61
C GLY A 638 -29.81 -66.48 0.48
N ASN A 639 -31.02 -66.87 0.09
CA ASN A 639 -31.81 -67.98 0.67
C ASN A 639 -33.21 -68.00 0.03
N ASP A 640 -33.27 -68.60 -1.16
CA ASP A 640 -34.47 -69.22 -1.74
C ASP A 640 -33.98 -70.29 -2.75
N ILE A 641 -33.45 -71.40 -2.21
CA ILE A 641 -33.46 -72.75 -2.80
C ILE A 641 -33.61 -73.75 -1.66
#